data_AF-A0A0G4G8Q8-F1
#
_entry.id   AF-A0A0G4G8Q8-F1
#
_cell.length_a   1.000
_cell.length_b   1.000
_cell.length_c   1.000
_cell.angle_alpha   90.00
_cell.angle_beta   90.00
_cell.angle_gamma   90.00
#
_symmetry.space_group_name_H-M   'P 1'
#
loop_
_entity.id
_entity.type
_entity.pdbx_description
1 polymer ?
#
loop_
_entity_poly.entity_id
_entity_poly.type
_entity_poly.pdbx_seq_one_letter_code
_entity_poly.pdbx_strand_id
1 'polypeptide(L)'
;MSVEKSARVETEGEVLPSASNQDGQGDGLSAGLEAERRDNQGRDDSLSAFLPWMRATSEANWNKALGKVPVAPPRSIDLSGTRDLSSENIFLFLDFLPPSVEEMKLDSVGVKGRALPLLLRFLERLQAAREDGVQALRLKQFTFAGALIRPEEASKVFPVLLPSLEILSLKDNPLGPEGIGAVAEGVREGKAASLRVLNLERTGLEKRGMKSLSEAMKEKSLCKMEILNVSGNKVGGVEEMEGLGSVLCLSSLPPLRDLLLRDCGLTDEAVKPLAESMGRGDLMNLEVLDLGGNSCRGGFLGDLGGALRADVVRHLRELNVTDARGSEAVGNKEPVTSFLSALGAPECPPNLQVRGLRLTDGDLSEEEVRAVGASKYQPLRTLDLSLPSAQVTPFLEEVVGAEEAPTYEVLDLRLHFLNAANEGLSLVGEAIQSGRFACVRKLWVGDLRDPDGAADPTDFVGGKTALFTSFSQTRLPLLSEFLMHRFLLTDADMTRFAEAVRVGNLSGLRVLEMRSTGGEEDEGFGQEGMDALTIALVESEEGLPFLNKLDLRDTKAGGAAESWGRVFASGKLPCLSDINLSNSLLTGQTLRRFGDAVREGGLVGVSSLDLSRNGSIGRGAWGEFMRAVAESKRGMPKLKNLDLHGTGVEFIGGKVALTFASGRLPSLEGLGVGSFFLDSEGLGDLGEAVRRGGWPPQLCNIHFIIGFSLTEPNCDLDELFRAIGESERGLPPCVAQLTINGGRLSEEALAFLATNGGGAGEGRLSHLKYLEVSCSGIDNARLRRLAEVFSSHECRELEHVNLRDNNQITAAGVSAFLEGIAHSERGMSKLKSLDCLGTKCVELIGGKVALAFASGRLPSLEGLGVRSFSLDSEGLGDLGEAVRRGGWPFHFHIIGFSLTEPNCDLDRLFRAIGESERGLPPCVASLILSRGRLSEEALASLAACGGGASGGKLSHLKYLDLSSCGIDDAMLKRLGEVFSAHACRELERVNLQNNHTTAAGVSVSVFLEVIAQSGGGMSKLKSLDLQGTGVELT
;
A
#
# COMPACT_ATOMS: atom_id res chain seq x y z
N MET A 1 -47.13 45.76 -16.95
CA MET A 1 -47.56 45.26 -18.27
C MET A 1 -46.66 44.10 -18.63
N SER A 2 -47.02 42.82 -18.54
CA SER A 2 -48.16 42.08 -18.01
C SER A 2 -47.55 40.69 -17.65
N VAL A 3 -47.44 40.26 -16.38
CA VAL A 3 -48.48 39.72 -15.48
C VAL A 3 -48.87 38.29 -15.90
N GLU A 4 -48.30 37.25 -15.28
CA GLU A 4 -48.85 36.37 -14.19
C GLU A 4 -49.24 34.99 -14.77
N LYS A 5 -49.28 33.82 -14.11
CA LYS A 5 -49.49 33.31 -12.73
C LYS A 5 -49.12 31.79 -12.79
N SER A 6 -48.40 31.12 -11.88
CA SER A 6 -48.68 30.74 -10.48
C SER A 6 -50.04 30.07 -10.22
N ALA A 7 -50.03 28.78 -9.83
CA ALA A 7 -50.88 28.19 -8.76
C ALA A 7 -50.54 26.71 -8.47
N ARG A 8 -50.07 26.46 -7.25
CA ARG A 8 -50.29 25.23 -6.45
C ARG A 8 -51.79 25.03 -6.20
N VAL A 9 -52.26 23.80 -5.92
CA VAL A 9 -53.15 23.50 -4.77
C VAL A 9 -52.97 22.03 -4.34
N GLU A 10 -52.86 21.87 -3.03
CA GLU A 10 -52.79 20.67 -2.18
C GLU A 10 -54.11 19.90 -2.08
N THR A 11 -54.07 18.67 -1.53
CA THR A 11 -55.03 18.00 -0.60
C THR A 11 -54.94 16.49 -0.81
N GLU A 12 -55.10 15.58 0.14
CA GLU A 12 -55.09 15.55 1.60
C GLU A 12 -54.85 14.06 1.92
N GLY A 13 -54.24 13.76 3.07
CA GLY A 13 -54.08 12.39 3.54
C GLY A 13 -55.40 11.75 3.95
N GLU A 14 -55.43 10.42 4.06
CA GLU A 14 -55.78 9.75 5.31
C GLU A 14 -55.79 8.21 5.22
N VAL A 15 -55.24 7.60 6.28
CA VAL A 15 -55.73 6.42 7.00
C VAL A 15 -55.45 5.00 6.43
N LEU A 16 -54.56 4.31 7.17
CA LEU A 16 -54.42 2.85 7.26
C LEU A 16 -55.73 2.16 7.69
N PRO A 17 -55.89 0.84 7.43
CA PRO A 17 -55.67 -0.06 8.56
C PRO A 17 -54.92 -1.37 8.22
N SER A 18 -54.24 -1.82 9.27
CA SER A 18 -53.58 -3.10 9.52
C SER A 18 -54.49 -4.34 9.45
N ALA A 19 -53.95 -5.48 8.97
CA ALA A 19 -54.15 -6.88 9.45
C ALA A 19 -53.43 -7.85 8.49
N SER A 20 -52.27 -8.44 8.84
CA SER A 20 -52.04 -9.68 9.59
C SER A 20 -52.02 -10.98 8.74
N ASN A 21 -50.89 -11.68 8.88
CA ASN A 21 -50.66 -13.13 8.80
C ASN A 21 -50.35 -13.84 7.47
N GLN A 22 -49.14 -14.41 7.50
CA GLN A 22 -48.75 -15.80 7.21
C GLN A 22 -48.18 -16.18 5.83
N ASP A 23 -46.91 -16.58 5.93
CA ASP A 23 -46.24 -17.73 5.33
C ASP A 23 -45.96 -17.78 3.82
N GLY A 24 -44.67 -18.03 3.52
CA GLY A 24 -44.28 -18.94 2.44
C GLY A 24 -43.47 -18.34 1.29
N GLN A 25 -42.14 -18.40 1.43
CA GLN A 25 -41.16 -18.84 0.41
C GLN A 25 -41.26 -18.37 -1.05
N GLY A 26 -40.13 -17.85 -1.55
CA GLY A 26 -39.58 -18.24 -2.84
C GLY A 26 -39.56 -17.19 -3.96
N ASP A 27 -38.35 -16.91 -4.45
CA ASP A 27 -38.02 -16.45 -5.81
C ASP A 27 -38.32 -15.00 -6.22
N GLY A 28 -37.44 -14.10 -5.78
CA GLY A 28 -37.32 -12.71 -6.28
C GLY A 28 -36.07 -12.44 -7.13
N LEU A 29 -35.52 -13.44 -7.83
CA LEU A 29 -34.31 -13.30 -8.67
C LEU A 29 -34.54 -13.55 -10.17
N SER A 30 -35.75 -13.90 -10.61
CA SER A 30 -36.06 -14.17 -12.02
C SER A 30 -36.62 -12.96 -12.79
N ALA A 31 -37.25 -12.00 -12.12
CA ALA A 31 -37.95 -10.89 -12.79
C ALA A 31 -37.01 -9.80 -13.36
N GLY A 32 -35.82 -9.61 -12.78
CA GLY A 32 -34.81 -8.66 -13.29
C GLY A 32 -34.13 -9.15 -14.57
N LEU A 33 -33.89 -10.47 -14.66
CA LEU A 33 -33.25 -11.10 -15.82
C LEU A 33 -34.18 -11.23 -17.03
N GLU A 34 -35.50 -11.33 -16.83
CA GLU A 34 -36.48 -11.34 -17.94
C GLU A 34 -36.78 -9.94 -18.48
N ALA A 35 -36.65 -8.89 -17.67
CA ALA A 35 -36.75 -7.50 -18.13
C ALA A 35 -35.51 -7.09 -18.96
N GLU A 36 -34.31 -7.45 -18.53
CA GLU A 36 -33.07 -7.28 -19.34
C GLU A 36 -33.09 -8.14 -20.62
N ARG A 37 -33.61 -9.38 -20.56
CA ARG A 37 -33.75 -10.22 -21.77
C ARG A 37 -34.76 -9.66 -22.77
N ARG A 38 -35.87 -9.07 -22.33
CA ARG A 38 -36.86 -8.47 -23.25
C ARG A 38 -36.39 -7.16 -23.87
N ASP A 39 -35.61 -6.35 -23.14
CA ASP A 39 -35.01 -5.12 -23.67
C ASP A 39 -33.84 -5.41 -24.62
N ASN A 40 -33.09 -6.50 -24.38
CA ASN A 40 -32.03 -6.99 -25.27
C ASN A 40 -32.57 -7.68 -26.54
N GLN A 41 -33.64 -8.48 -26.44
CA GLN A 41 -34.28 -9.10 -27.61
C GLN A 41 -34.84 -8.04 -28.58
N GLY A 42 -35.43 -6.96 -28.05
CA GLY A 42 -35.98 -5.86 -28.87
C GLY A 42 -34.92 -5.03 -29.63
N ARG A 43 -33.66 -5.01 -29.16
CA ARG A 43 -32.54 -4.33 -29.85
C ARG A 43 -31.91 -5.22 -30.94
N ASP A 44 -31.82 -6.52 -30.69
CA ASP A 44 -31.32 -7.50 -31.67
C ASP A 44 -32.30 -7.67 -32.85
N ASP A 45 -33.61 -7.61 -32.57
CA ASP A 45 -34.67 -7.55 -33.58
C ASP A 45 -34.63 -6.25 -34.40
N SER A 46 -34.16 -5.13 -33.82
CA SER A 46 -34.05 -3.84 -34.51
C SER A 46 -32.88 -3.77 -35.49
N LEU A 47 -31.70 -4.31 -35.14
CA LEU A 47 -30.54 -4.38 -36.05
C LEU A 47 -30.68 -5.48 -37.10
N SER A 48 -31.27 -6.63 -36.75
CA SER A 48 -31.59 -7.70 -37.70
C SER A 48 -32.69 -7.31 -38.69
N ALA A 49 -33.58 -6.37 -38.34
CA ALA A 49 -34.50 -5.71 -39.28
C ALA A 49 -33.84 -4.57 -40.09
N PHE A 50 -32.85 -3.88 -39.53
CA PHE A 50 -32.11 -2.79 -40.19
C PHE A 50 -31.16 -3.29 -41.29
N LEU A 51 -30.54 -4.46 -41.12
CA LEU A 51 -29.58 -5.03 -42.09
C LEU A 51 -30.23 -5.42 -43.45
N PRO A 52 -31.41 -6.05 -43.50
CA PRO A 52 -32.18 -6.24 -44.73
C PRO A 52 -32.65 -4.92 -45.37
N TRP A 53 -32.97 -3.90 -44.56
CA TRP A 53 -33.36 -2.57 -45.04
C TRP A 53 -32.19 -1.82 -45.71
N MET A 54 -30.97 -1.92 -45.16
CA MET A 54 -29.75 -1.41 -45.81
C MET A 54 -29.42 -2.15 -47.11
N ARG A 55 -29.60 -3.49 -47.17
CA ARG A 55 -29.40 -4.26 -48.41
C ARG A 55 -30.28 -3.80 -49.57
N ALA A 56 -31.40 -3.11 -49.29
CA ALA A 56 -32.35 -2.64 -50.28
C ALA A 56 -32.16 -1.18 -50.74
N THR A 57 -31.23 -0.41 -50.16
CA THR A 57 -31.11 1.04 -50.40
C THR A 57 -29.75 1.44 -51.01
N SER A 58 -29.74 1.85 -52.28
CA SER A 58 -28.60 2.56 -52.91
C SER A 58 -28.47 3.99 -52.34
N GLU A 59 -27.32 4.67 -52.50
CA GLU A 59 -27.12 6.09 -52.11
C GLU A 59 -28.30 7.02 -52.47
N ALA A 60 -28.94 6.80 -53.63
CA ALA A 60 -30.10 7.57 -54.09
C ALA A 60 -31.37 7.44 -53.22
N ASN A 61 -31.44 6.49 -52.28
CA ASN A 61 -32.64 6.19 -51.48
C ASN A 61 -32.56 6.64 -50.00
N TRP A 62 -31.38 6.99 -49.46
CA TRP A 62 -31.27 7.52 -48.09
C TRP A 62 -32.12 8.79 -47.91
N ASN A 63 -32.14 9.67 -48.91
CA ASN A 63 -32.96 10.88 -48.93
C ASN A 63 -34.46 10.64 -49.24
N LYS A 64 -34.81 9.46 -49.78
CA LYS A 64 -36.18 9.15 -50.21
C LYS A 64 -37.00 8.48 -49.10
N ALA A 65 -36.35 7.75 -48.20
CA ALA A 65 -37.00 7.02 -47.10
C ALA A 65 -37.28 7.89 -45.85
N LEU A 66 -36.52 8.96 -45.62
CA LEU A 66 -36.62 9.81 -44.41
C LEU A 66 -37.61 10.98 -44.52
N GLY A 67 -38.54 10.95 -45.48
CA GLY A 67 -39.66 11.89 -45.55
C GLY A 67 -39.25 13.37 -45.44
N LYS A 68 -38.81 13.97 -46.55
CA LYS A 68 -38.57 15.43 -46.70
C LYS A 68 -37.53 16.07 -45.75
N VAL A 69 -36.80 15.33 -44.93
CA VAL A 69 -35.63 15.84 -44.21
C VAL A 69 -34.37 15.31 -44.88
N PRO A 70 -33.57 16.15 -45.57
CA PRO A 70 -32.30 15.72 -46.15
C PRO A 70 -31.33 15.42 -45.00
N VAL A 71 -31.05 14.15 -44.75
CA VAL A 71 -30.06 13.72 -43.76
C VAL A 71 -28.74 13.49 -44.48
N ALA A 72 -27.74 14.30 -44.14
CA ALA A 72 -26.39 14.12 -44.67
C ALA A 72 -25.85 12.74 -44.26
N PRO A 73 -25.18 12.00 -45.15
CA PRO A 73 -24.66 10.69 -44.82
C PRO A 73 -23.56 10.80 -43.74
N PRO A 74 -23.43 9.79 -42.86
CA PRO A 74 -22.55 9.85 -41.70
C PRO A 74 -21.08 9.97 -42.12
N ARG A 75 -20.32 10.74 -41.34
CA ARG A 75 -18.87 10.92 -41.51
C ARG A 75 -18.03 10.10 -40.53
N SER A 76 -18.60 9.76 -39.38
CA SER A 76 -17.91 9.03 -38.31
C SER A 76 -18.76 7.89 -37.77
N ILE A 77 -18.07 6.83 -37.34
CA ILE A 77 -18.68 5.63 -36.78
C ILE A 77 -17.90 5.21 -35.54
N ASP A 78 -18.60 5.12 -34.40
CA ASP A 78 -18.05 4.57 -33.16
C ASP A 78 -18.79 3.26 -32.83
N LEU A 79 -18.07 2.14 -32.93
CA LEU A 79 -18.54 0.80 -32.54
C LEU A 79 -17.87 0.34 -31.25
N SER A 80 -17.29 1.24 -30.46
CA SER A 80 -16.71 0.88 -29.17
C SER A 80 -17.78 0.73 -28.08
N GLY A 81 -17.62 -0.28 -27.22
CA GLY A 81 -18.52 -0.51 -26.10
C GLY A 81 -19.82 -1.21 -26.51
N THR A 82 -19.89 -1.73 -27.74
CA THR A 82 -21.01 -2.59 -28.16
C THR A 82 -20.95 -3.90 -27.40
N ARG A 83 -21.98 -4.16 -26.57
CA ARG A 83 -22.18 -5.45 -25.91
C ARG A 83 -23.06 -6.30 -26.83
N ASP A 84 -22.71 -7.58 -26.97
CA ASP A 84 -23.52 -8.62 -27.66
C ASP A 84 -23.56 -8.63 -29.20
N LEU A 85 -22.75 -7.82 -29.91
CA LEU A 85 -22.59 -7.94 -31.37
C LEU A 85 -21.53 -8.99 -31.74
N SER A 86 -21.85 -9.90 -32.67
CA SER A 86 -20.85 -10.81 -33.25
C SER A 86 -19.92 -10.09 -34.23
N SER A 87 -18.69 -10.59 -34.37
CA SER A 87 -17.72 -10.08 -35.34
C SER A 87 -18.27 -10.07 -36.77
N GLU A 88 -19.03 -11.10 -37.13
CA GLU A 88 -19.64 -11.26 -38.45
C GLU A 88 -20.69 -10.18 -38.71
N ASN A 89 -21.50 -9.82 -37.70
CA ASN A 89 -22.49 -8.75 -37.83
C ASN A 89 -21.83 -7.37 -37.93
N ILE A 90 -20.74 -7.15 -37.19
CA ILE A 90 -19.94 -5.92 -37.29
C ILE A 90 -19.40 -5.77 -38.71
N PHE A 91 -18.69 -6.76 -39.25
CA PHE A 91 -18.10 -6.66 -40.58
C PHE A 91 -19.13 -6.68 -41.71
N LEU A 92 -20.27 -7.34 -41.52
CA LEU A 92 -21.40 -7.23 -42.43
C LEU A 92 -21.93 -5.78 -42.46
N PHE A 93 -22.06 -5.13 -41.31
CA PHE A 93 -22.44 -3.72 -41.24
C PHE A 93 -21.39 -2.80 -41.90
N LEU A 94 -20.09 -3.05 -41.64
CA LEU A 94 -19.00 -2.27 -42.23
C LEU A 94 -18.96 -2.34 -43.76
N ASP A 95 -19.42 -3.44 -44.36
CA ASP A 95 -19.50 -3.62 -45.81
C ASP A 95 -20.54 -2.73 -46.51
N PHE A 96 -21.53 -2.20 -45.78
CA PHE A 96 -22.59 -1.34 -46.34
C PHE A 96 -22.37 0.15 -46.05
N LEU A 97 -21.22 0.51 -45.47
CA LEU A 97 -20.98 1.90 -45.11
C LEU A 97 -20.82 2.80 -46.33
N PRO A 98 -21.41 4.01 -46.30
CA PRO A 98 -21.29 4.94 -47.41
C PRO A 98 -19.85 5.47 -47.56
N PRO A 99 -19.42 5.86 -48.77
CA PRO A 99 -18.10 6.45 -49.01
C PRO A 99 -17.83 7.74 -48.21
N SER A 100 -18.87 8.37 -47.66
CA SER A 100 -18.78 9.57 -46.80
C SER A 100 -18.16 9.31 -45.44
N VAL A 101 -18.03 8.05 -45.00
CA VAL A 101 -17.44 7.71 -43.71
C VAL A 101 -15.92 7.83 -43.81
N GLU A 102 -15.36 8.70 -42.97
CA GLU A 102 -13.94 9.02 -42.92
C GLU A 102 -13.31 8.65 -41.57
N GLU A 103 -14.12 8.48 -40.52
CA GLU A 103 -13.65 8.21 -39.16
C GLU A 103 -14.25 6.92 -38.60
N MET A 104 -13.42 6.08 -37.98
CA MET A 104 -13.84 4.82 -37.40
C MET A 104 -13.19 4.57 -36.03
N LYS A 105 -13.99 4.08 -35.08
CA LYS A 105 -13.52 3.59 -33.79
C LYS A 105 -14.05 2.19 -33.51
N LEU A 106 -13.14 1.25 -33.22
CA LEU A 106 -13.45 -0.16 -32.93
C LEU A 106 -12.95 -0.58 -31.54
N ASP A 107 -13.62 -1.57 -30.94
CA ASP A 107 -13.13 -2.26 -29.74
C ASP A 107 -12.63 -3.69 -30.04
N SER A 108 -12.32 -4.46 -28.99
CA SER A 108 -11.76 -5.81 -29.08
C SER A 108 -12.61 -6.79 -29.91
N VAL A 109 -13.93 -6.59 -29.96
CA VAL A 109 -14.84 -7.49 -30.67
C VAL A 109 -14.63 -7.39 -32.19
N GLY A 110 -14.16 -6.24 -32.67
CA GLY A 110 -13.84 -6.02 -34.09
C GLY A 110 -12.40 -6.33 -34.49
N VAL A 111 -11.48 -6.53 -33.54
CA VAL A 111 -10.03 -6.57 -33.86
C VAL A 111 -9.30 -7.85 -33.41
N LYS A 112 -9.93 -8.70 -32.59
CA LYS A 112 -9.31 -9.93 -32.06
C LYS A 112 -9.92 -11.22 -32.59
N GLY A 113 -9.17 -12.32 -32.47
CA GLY A 113 -9.70 -13.68 -32.67
C GLY A 113 -10.30 -13.89 -34.06
N ARG A 114 -11.57 -14.30 -34.11
CA ARG A 114 -12.30 -14.55 -35.39
C ARG A 114 -12.58 -13.28 -36.19
N ALA A 115 -12.52 -12.11 -35.56
CA ALA A 115 -12.73 -10.81 -36.19
C ALA A 115 -11.52 -10.34 -37.01
N LEU A 116 -10.30 -10.71 -36.62
CA LEU A 116 -9.06 -10.22 -37.25
C LEU A 116 -8.97 -10.54 -38.75
N PRO A 117 -9.26 -11.76 -39.24
CA PRO A 117 -9.27 -12.02 -40.68
C PRO A 117 -10.34 -11.22 -41.44
N LEU A 118 -11.49 -10.95 -40.80
CA LEU A 118 -12.55 -10.12 -41.37
C LEU A 118 -12.12 -8.66 -41.48
N LEU A 119 -11.42 -8.14 -40.46
CA LEU A 119 -10.81 -6.82 -40.47
C LEU A 119 -9.78 -6.67 -41.58
N LEU A 120 -8.84 -7.62 -41.70
CA LEU A 120 -7.83 -7.59 -42.75
C LEU A 120 -8.46 -7.61 -44.13
N ARG A 121 -9.43 -8.50 -44.37
CA ARG A 121 -10.16 -8.57 -45.64
C ARG A 121 -10.91 -7.26 -45.96
N PHE A 122 -11.51 -6.63 -44.95
CA PHE A 122 -12.16 -5.34 -45.10
C PHE A 122 -11.15 -4.25 -45.49
N LEU A 123 -10.03 -4.14 -44.77
CA LEU A 123 -8.98 -3.16 -45.04
C LEU A 123 -8.30 -3.38 -46.40
N GLU A 124 -8.00 -4.62 -46.76
CA GLU A 124 -7.42 -5.00 -48.07
C GLU A 124 -8.35 -4.61 -49.21
N ARG A 125 -9.66 -4.82 -49.05
CA ARG A 125 -10.65 -4.36 -50.04
C ARG A 125 -10.69 -2.85 -50.17
N LEU A 126 -10.60 -2.11 -49.07
CA LEU A 126 -10.52 -0.65 -49.11
C LEU A 126 -9.25 -0.18 -49.82
N GLN A 127 -8.13 -0.87 -49.61
CA GLN A 127 -6.88 -0.57 -50.28
C GLN A 127 -6.98 -0.87 -51.79
N ALA A 128 -7.41 -2.07 -52.17
CA ALA A 128 -7.55 -2.47 -53.59
C ALA A 128 -8.50 -1.55 -54.36
N ALA A 129 -9.65 -1.20 -53.77
CA ALA A 129 -10.60 -0.29 -54.41
C ALA A 129 -10.03 1.12 -54.66
N ARG A 130 -9.06 1.56 -53.84
CA ARG A 130 -8.36 2.84 -54.06
C ARG A 130 -7.31 2.75 -55.15
N GLU A 131 -6.57 1.63 -55.21
CA GLU A 131 -5.60 1.36 -56.28
C GLU A 131 -6.29 1.28 -57.65
N ASP A 132 -7.50 0.70 -57.69
CA ASP A 132 -8.33 0.58 -58.91
C ASP A 132 -9.12 1.87 -59.25
N GLY A 133 -9.02 2.93 -58.45
CA GLY A 133 -9.72 4.20 -58.68
C GLY A 133 -11.25 4.12 -58.52
N VAL A 134 -11.76 3.07 -57.85
CA VAL A 134 -13.19 2.86 -57.59
C VAL A 134 -13.65 3.70 -56.41
N GLN A 135 -14.90 4.19 -56.44
CA GLN A 135 -15.48 4.94 -55.33
C GLN A 135 -15.71 4.00 -54.12
N ALA A 136 -14.80 4.07 -53.14
CA ALA A 136 -14.82 3.29 -51.91
C ALA A 136 -14.58 4.15 -50.67
N LEU A 137 -14.73 3.56 -49.48
CA LEU A 137 -14.64 4.23 -48.19
C LEU A 137 -13.25 4.86 -47.97
N ARG A 138 -13.22 6.12 -47.54
CA ARG A 138 -11.99 6.91 -47.36
C ARG A 138 -11.69 7.15 -45.88
N LEU A 139 -11.36 6.06 -45.16
CA LEU A 139 -10.87 6.16 -43.78
C LEU A 139 -9.64 7.07 -43.70
N LYS A 140 -9.81 8.21 -43.04
CA LYS A 140 -8.78 9.19 -42.66
C LYS A 140 -8.42 9.08 -41.19
N GLN A 141 -9.37 8.74 -40.32
CA GLN A 141 -9.15 8.60 -38.89
C GLN A 141 -9.50 7.20 -38.41
N PHE A 142 -8.59 6.61 -37.64
CA PHE A 142 -8.81 5.31 -37.01
C PHE A 142 -8.39 5.34 -35.54
N THR A 143 -9.30 4.93 -34.67
CA THR A 143 -9.08 4.84 -33.22
C THR A 143 -9.37 3.43 -32.74
N PHE A 144 -8.45 2.85 -31.97
CA PHE A 144 -8.71 1.62 -31.21
C PHE A 144 -9.12 1.97 -29.78
N ALA A 145 -10.18 1.38 -29.26
CA ALA A 145 -10.50 1.50 -27.84
C ALA A 145 -9.36 0.92 -26.98
N GLY A 146 -9.04 1.57 -25.86
CA GLY A 146 -7.83 1.29 -25.07
C GLY A 146 -7.76 -0.13 -24.51
N ALA A 147 -6.53 -0.66 -24.43
CA ALA A 147 -6.11 -1.98 -23.94
C ALA A 147 -6.46 -3.20 -24.82
N LEU A 148 -6.72 -3.01 -26.12
CA LEU A 148 -7.34 -4.04 -26.95
C LEU A 148 -6.57 -4.44 -28.22
N ILE A 149 -5.60 -3.69 -28.75
CA ILE A 149 -4.72 -4.22 -29.81
C ILE A 149 -3.38 -4.68 -29.22
N ARG A 150 -3.00 -5.94 -29.43
CA ARG A 150 -1.73 -6.52 -28.96
C ARG A 150 -0.69 -6.53 -30.10
N PRO A 151 0.60 -6.80 -29.80
CA PRO A 151 1.66 -6.77 -30.81
C PRO A 151 1.37 -7.67 -32.03
N GLU A 152 0.73 -8.83 -31.81
CA GLU A 152 0.45 -9.79 -32.88
C GLU A 152 -0.57 -9.28 -33.89
N GLU A 153 -1.63 -8.60 -33.44
CA GLU A 153 -2.61 -8.01 -34.34
C GLU A 153 -2.07 -6.74 -35.00
N ALA A 154 -1.36 -5.90 -34.26
CA ALA A 154 -0.71 -4.69 -34.75
C ALA A 154 0.17 -4.95 -35.98
N SER A 155 0.99 -6.01 -35.91
CA SER A 155 1.89 -6.42 -37.00
C SER A 155 1.19 -6.74 -38.32
N LYS A 156 -0.09 -7.13 -38.28
CA LYS A 156 -0.88 -7.49 -39.46
C LYS A 156 -1.76 -6.36 -39.94
N VAL A 157 -2.31 -5.57 -39.01
CA VAL A 157 -3.29 -4.51 -39.31
C VAL A 157 -2.62 -3.26 -39.87
N PHE A 158 -1.52 -2.79 -39.26
CA PHE A 158 -0.91 -1.51 -39.66
C PHE A 158 -0.38 -1.46 -41.10
N PRO A 159 0.23 -2.52 -41.67
CA PRO A 159 0.69 -2.51 -43.06
C PRO A 159 -0.41 -2.25 -44.10
N VAL A 160 -1.67 -2.54 -43.77
CA VAL A 160 -2.83 -2.34 -44.66
C VAL A 160 -3.58 -1.06 -44.31
N LEU A 161 -3.54 -0.67 -43.03
CA LEU A 161 -4.29 0.47 -42.52
C LEU A 161 -3.62 1.83 -42.79
N LEU A 162 -2.28 1.90 -42.67
CA LEU A 162 -1.52 3.15 -42.75
C LEU A 162 -1.65 3.97 -44.06
N PRO A 163 -1.71 3.36 -45.27
CA PRO A 163 -1.68 4.08 -46.56
C PRO A 163 -2.65 5.26 -46.74
N SER A 164 -3.75 5.30 -45.99
CA SER A 164 -4.77 6.36 -46.12
C SER A 164 -5.05 7.17 -44.89
N LEU A 165 -4.41 6.87 -43.77
CA LEU A 165 -4.72 7.55 -42.53
C LEU A 165 -4.04 8.92 -42.46
N GLU A 166 -4.83 9.89 -42.02
CA GLU A 166 -4.37 11.19 -41.54
C GLU A 166 -4.25 11.20 -40.01
N ILE A 167 -5.07 10.42 -39.30
CA ILE A 167 -5.07 10.36 -37.83
C ILE A 167 -5.06 8.90 -37.39
N LEU A 168 -4.00 8.51 -36.67
CA LEU A 168 -3.88 7.21 -36.02
C LEU A 168 -3.73 7.39 -34.52
N SER A 169 -4.74 6.95 -33.75
CA SER A 169 -4.69 6.95 -32.30
C SER A 169 -4.61 5.52 -31.74
N LEU A 170 -3.50 5.25 -31.07
CA LEU A 170 -3.17 3.97 -30.44
C LEU A 170 -3.14 4.08 -28.91
N LYS A 171 -3.62 5.20 -28.37
CA LYS A 171 -3.63 5.51 -26.93
C LYS A 171 -4.08 4.32 -26.07
N ASP A 172 -3.37 4.08 -24.98
CA ASP A 172 -3.65 3.04 -23.99
C ASP A 172 -3.61 1.60 -24.55
N ASN A 173 -2.97 1.35 -25.69
CA ASN A 173 -2.79 -0.02 -26.23
C ASN A 173 -1.34 -0.50 -26.06
N PRO A 174 -1.07 -1.55 -25.26
CA PRO A 174 0.28 -2.04 -25.02
C PRO A 174 0.81 -2.80 -26.26
N LEU A 175 1.37 -2.07 -27.21
CA LEU A 175 1.83 -2.57 -28.50
C LEU A 175 3.15 -3.34 -28.42
N GLY A 176 3.94 -3.12 -27.35
CA GLY A 176 5.27 -3.69 -27.22
C GLY A 176 6.23 -3.30 -28.36
N PRO A 177 7.46 -3.83 -28.36
CA PRO A 177 8.44 -3.52 -29.41
C PRO A 177 8.00 -4.00 -30.79
N GLU A 178 7.26 -5.11 -30.90
CA GLU A 178 6.81 -5.65 -32.19
C GLU A 178 5.70 -4.80 -32.82
N GLY A 179 4.71 -4.36 -32.03
CA GLY A 179 3.63 -3.52 -32.53
C GLY A 179 4.12 -2.14 -32.95
N ILE A 180 5.05 -1.54 -32.20
CA ILE A 180 5.74 -0.32 -32.62
C ILE A 180 6.62 -0.56 -33.84
N GLY A 181 7.32 -1.70 -33.90
CA GLY A 181 8.10 -2.10 -35.07
C GLY A 181 7.27 -2.13 -36.35
N ALA A 182 6.02 -2.58 -36.27
CA ALA A 182 5.10 -2.58 -37.41
C ALA A 182 4.70 -1.15 -37.86
N VAL A 183 4.54 -0.21 -36.92
CA VAL A 183 4.33 1.20 -37.26
C VAL A 183 5.57 1.77 -37.95
N ALA A 184 6.75 1.51 -37.40
CA ALA A 184 8.03 1.95 -37.96
C ALA A 184 8.25 1.40 -39.37
N GLU A 185 7.94 0.12 -39.62
CA GLU A 185 8.10 -0.47 -40.94
C GLU A 185 7.10 0.11 -41.95
N GLY A 186 5.86 0.38 -41.55
CA GLY A 186 4.90 1.10 -42.39
C GLY A 186 5.34 2.53 -42.73
N VAL A 187 6.05 3.21 -41.83
CA VAL A 187 6.72 4.50 -42.12
C VAL A 187 7.83 4.30 -43.14
N ARG A 188 8.72 3.31 -42.93
CA ARG A 188 9.85 2.99 -43.83
C ARG A 188 9.40 2.70 -45.26
N GLU A 189 8.30 1.96 -45.41
CA GLU A 189 7.67 1.63 -46.70
C GLU A 189 6.94 2.84 -47.34
N GLY A 190 6.83 3.98 -46.64
CA GLY A 190 6.13 5.18 -47.12
C GLY A 190 4.62 5.11 -47.04
N LYS A 191 4.06 4.10 -46.36
CA LYS A 191 2.61 3.94 -46.18
C LYS A 191 2.03 5.00 -45.26
N ALA A 192 2.82 5.57 -44.35
CA ALA A 192 2.36 6.62 -43.45
C ALA A 192 2.48 8.06 -44.03
N ALA A 193 2.71 8.24 -45.34
CA ALA A 193 2.95 9.57 -45.92
C ALA A 193 1.78 10.57 -45.81
N SER A 194 0.56 10.07 -45.58
CA SER A 194 -0.62 10.91 -45.36
C SER A 194 -0.84 11.29 -43.90
N LEU A 195 -0.08 10.72 -42.96
CA LEU A 195 -0.32 10.82 -41.53
C LEU A 195 0.02 12.23 -41.02
N ARG A 196 -0.96 12.82 -40.32
CA ARG A 196 -0.90 14.14 -39.68
C ARG A 196 -0.83 14.02 -38.16
N VAL A 197 -1.48 13.03 -37.57
CA VAL A 197 -1.50 12.81 -36.12
C VAL A 197 -1.12 11.36 -35.83
N LEU A 198 -0.07 11.18 -35.04
CA LEU A 198 0.32 9.90 -34.49
C LEU A 198 0.28 9.98 -32.95
N ASN A 199 -0.70 9.32 -32.35
CA ASN A 199 -0.83 9.24 -30.90
C ASN A 199 -0.46 7.85 -30.38
N LEU A 200 0.69 7.77 -29.72
CA LEU A 200 1.28 6.60 -29.09
C LEU A 200 1.23 6.68 -27.55
N GLU A 201 0.34 7.50 -26.97
CA GLU A 201 0.26 7.68 -25.53
C GLU A 201 0.03 6.35 -24.79
N ARG A 202 0.85 6.05 -23.77
CA ARG A 202 0.74 4.84 -22.93
C ARG A 202 0.68 3.54 -23.76
N THR A 203 1.47 3.45 -24.82
CA THR A 203 1.52 2.27 -25.70
C THR A 203 2.57 1.24 -25.30
N GLY A 204 3.34 1.52 -24.25
CA GLY A 204 4.51 0.70 -23.89
C GLY A 204 5.67 0.90 -24.86
N LEU A 205 5.75 2.07 -25.52
CA LEU A 205 6.89 2.46 -26.33
C LEU A 205 8.15 2.51 -25.44
N GLU A 206 9.17 1.77 -25.86
CA GLU A 206 10.44 1.61 -25.14
C GLU A 206 11.62 1.91 -26.07
N LYS A 207 12.84 1.89 -25.53
CA LYS A 207 14.10 2.21 -26.22
C LYS A 207 14.19 1.69 -27.66
N ARG A 208 13.98 0.38 -27.83
CA ARG A 208 14.09 -0.28 -29.14
C ARG A 208 13.03 0.21 -30.13
N GLY A 209 11.80 0.37 -29.65
CA GLY A 209 10.69 0.88 -30.45
C GLY A 209 10.94 2.32 -30.89
N MET A 210 11.39 3.18 -29.98
CA MET A 210 11.70 4.58 -30.28
C MET A 210 12.82 4.71 -31.31
N LYS A 211 13.91 3.97 -31.13
CA LYS A 211 15.01 3.92 -32.09
C LYS A 211 14.55 3.49 -33.48
N SER A 212 13.77 2.42 -33.56
CA SER A 212 13.25 1.89 -34.84
C SER A 212 12.35 2.92 -35.54
N LEU A 213 11.51 3.61 -34.77
CA LEU A 213 10.62 4.64 -35.27
C LEU A 213 11.39 5.85 -35.80
N SER A 214 12.39 6.33 -35.05
CA SER A 214 13.26 7.44 -35.49
C SER A 214 14.07 7.07 -36.74
N GLU A 215 14.65 5.86 -36.81
CA GLU A 215 15.35 5.41 -38.02
C GLU A 215 14.42 5.37 -39.24
N ALA A 216 13.20 4.86 -39.07
CA ALA A 216 12.21 4.84 -40.14
C ALA A 216 11.80 6.25 -40.61
N MET A 217 11.57 7.19 -39.68
CA MET A 217 11.25 8.58 -40.00
C MET A 217 12.40 9.31 -40.71
N LYS A 218 13.64 8.96 -40.37
CA LYS A 218 14.85 9.50 -41.01
C LYS A 218 15.00 8.98 -42.44
N GLU A 219 14.71 7.71 -42.68
CA GLU A 219 14.72 7.10 -44.01
C GLU A 219 13.55 7.62 -44.87
N LYS A 220 12.39 7.84 -44.24
CA LYS A 220 11.17 8.29 -44.91
C LYS A 220 10.50 9.44 -44.18
N SER A 221 10.67 10.64 -44.74
CA SER A 221 10.04 11.87 -44.27
C SER A 221 8.51 11.75 -44.19
N LEU A 222 7.94 12.20 -43.06
CA LEU A 222 6.51 12.30 -42.84
C LEU A 222 6.09 13.75 -43.09
N CYS A 223 6.03 14.14 -44.36
CA CYS A 223 5.87 15.53 -44.79
C CYS A 223 4.53 16.19 -44.40
N LYS A 224 3.61 15.45 -43.78
CA LYS A 224 2.30 15.94 -43.30
C LYS A 224 2.12 15.83 -41.78
N MET A 225 3.10 15.29 -41.05
CA MET A 225 2.96 15.05 -39.61
C MET A 225 2.92 16.36 -38.82
N GLU A 226 1.79 16.66 -38.21
CA GLU A 226 1.53 17.85 -37.40
C GLU A 226 1.62 17.57 -35.90
N ILE A 227 1.21 16.37 -35.44
CA ILE A 227 1.15 16.03 -34.02
C ILE A 227 1.82 14.68 -33.77
N LEU A 228 2.84 14.69 -32.92
CA LEU A 228 3.49 13.49 -32.40
C LEU A 228 3.30 13.43 -30.88
N ASN A 229 2.50 12.47 -30.42
CA ASN A 229 2.29 12.23 -28.99
C ASN A 229 2.90 10.88 -28.60
N VAL A 230 3.91 10.92 -27.74
CA VAL A 230 4.56 9.73 -27.16
C VAL A 230 4.44 9.70 -25.63
N SER A 231 3.50 10.46 -25.06
CA SER A 231 3.35 10.63 -23.62
C SER A 231 3.10 9.33 -22.86
N GLY A 232 3.50 9.24 -21.59
CA GLY A 232 3.27 8.07 -20.74
C GLY A 232 4.03 6.81 -21.17
N ASN A 233 5.16 6.98 -21.86
CA ASN A 233 6.04 5.88 -22.31
C ASN A 233 7.45 6.05 -21.76
N LYS A 234 8.21 4.96 -21.59
CA LYS A 234 9.57 5.02 -21.03
C LYS A 234 10.61 5.31 -22.10
N VAL A 235 10.56 6.52 -22.67
CA VAL A 235 11.45 6.97 -23.77
C VAL A 235 12.36 8.12 -23.38
N GLY A 236 12.41 8.50 -22.10
CA GLY A 236 13.18 9.66 -21.64
C GLY A 236 14.68 9.46 -21.45
N GLY A 237 15.25 8.38 -21.98
CA GLY A 237 16.70 8.16 -21.99
C GLY A 237 17.41 9.03 -23.04
N VAL A 238 18.71 9.29 -22.82
CA VAL A 238 19.51 10.16 -23.69
C VAL A 238 19.59 9.62 -25.12
N GLU A 239 19.85 8.31 -25.31
CA GLU A 239 19.95 7.69 -26.64
C GLU A 239 18.63 7.76 -27.42
N GLU A 240 17.51 7.55 -26.74
CA GLU A 240 16.17 7.62 -27.30
C GLU A 240 15.86 9.04 -27.79
N MET A 241 16.21 10.04 -26.98
CA MET A 241 16.00 11.45 -27.31
C MET A 241 17.00 11.99 -28.33
N GLU A 242 18.22 11.46 -28.41
CA GLU A 242 19.13 11.71 -29.53
C GLU A 242 18.54 11.17 -30.84
N GLY A 243 17.97 9.96 -30.79
CA GLY A 243 17.24 9.37 -31.91
C GLY A 243 16.08 10.26 -32.36
N LEU A 244 15.26 10.74 -31.42
CA LEU A 244 14.17 11.69 -31.71
C LEU A 244 14.70 13.02 -32.24
N GLY A 245 15.71 13.62 -31.58
CA GLY A 245 16.33 14.88 -32.01
C GLY A 245 16.88 14.81 -33.44
N SER A 246 17.34 13.63 -33.89
CA SER A 246 17.82 13.44 -35.26
C SER A 246 16.74 13.52 -36.34
N VAL A 247 15.46 13.30 -35.97
CA VAL A 247 14.30 13.39 -36.88
C VAL A 247 13.46 14.64 -36.66
N LEU A 248 13.69 15.39 -35.59
CA LEU A 248 13.10 16.71 -35.35
C LEU A 248 13.79 17.77 -36.22
N CYS A 249 13.72 17.60 -37.54
CA CYS A 249 14.29 18.49 -38.54
C CYS A 249 13.37 18.68 -39.74
N LEU A 250 13.57 19.78 -40.47
CA LEU A 250 12.73 20.16 -41.61
C LEU A 250 12.72 19.12 -42.75
N SER A 251 13.74 18.27 -42.84
CA SER A 251 13.79 17.20 -43.84
C SER A 251 12.90 16.01 -43.47
N SER A 252 12.64 15.76 -42.18
CA SER A 252 11.92 14.57 -41.71
C SER A 252 10.50 14.89 -41.24
N LEU A 253 10.31 15.98 -40.49
CA LEU A 253 9.03 16.39 -39.90
C LEU A 253 8.73 17.90 -40.13
N PRO A 254 8.63 18.38 -41.39
CA PRO A 254 8.53 19.81 -41.68
C PRO A 254 7.32 20.54 -41.07
N PRO A 255 6.10 19.95 -41.00
CA PRO A 255 4.93 20.66 -40.49
C PRO A 255 4.62 20.34 -39.03
N LEU A 256 5.58 19.83 -38.24
CA LEU A 256 5.33 19.47 -36.85
C LEU A 256 4.94 20.71 -36.03
N ARG A 257 3.78 20.63 -35.37
CA ARG A 257 3.18 21.68 -34.56
C ARG A 257 3.13 21.30 -33.08
N ASP A 258 2.76 20.06 -32.79
CA ASP A 258 2.60 19.61 -31.40
C ASP A 258 3.51 18.41 -31.12
N LEU A 259 4.40 18.58 -30.13
CA LEU A 259 5.26 17.51 -29.61
C LEU A 259 4.92 17.27 -28.14
N LEU A 260 4.33 16.10 -27.86
CA LEU A 260 3.86 15.74 -26.52
C LEU A 260 4.72 14.60 -25.95
N LEU A 261 5.49 14.93 -24.91
CA LEU A 261 6.47 14.10 -24.22
C LEU A 261 6.16 14.03 -22.71
N ARG A 262 4.88 14.14 -22.34
CA ARG A 262 4.46 14.11 -20.93
C ARG A 262 4.72 12.73 -20.31
N ASP A 263 5.11 12.67 -19.04
CA ASP A 263 5.33 11.43 -18.29
C ASP A 263 6.24 10.42 -19.04
N CYS A 264 7.29 10.92 -19.70
CA CYS A 264 8.20 10.09 -20.49
C CYS A 264 9.44 9.61 -19.72
N GLY A 265 9.63 10.10 -18.50
CA GLY A 265 10.83 9.86 -17.69
C GLY A 265 12.05 10.61 -18.21
N LEU A 266 11.86 11.79 -18.83
CA LEU A 266 12.97 12.63 -19.32
C LEU A 266 13.87 13.09 -18.16
N THR A 267 15.16 13.11 -18.44
CA THR A 267 16.21 13.73 -17.62
C THR A 267 16.68 15.03 -18.25
N ASP A 268 17.47 15.83 -17.53
CA ASP A 268 18.02 17.09 -18.06
C ASP A 268 18.77 16.88 -19.38
N GLU A 269 19.68 15.91 -19.43
CA GLU A 269 20.46 15.57 -20.61
C GLU A 269 19.60 15.07 -21.78
N ALA A 270 18.47 14.42 -21.49
CA ALA A 270 17.57 13.90 -22.52
C ALA A 270 16.76 15.02 -23.21
N VAL A 271 16.63 16.20 -22.60
CA VAL A 271 15.97 17.37 -23.21
C VAL A 271 16.93 18.11 -24.16
N LYS A 272 18.24 17.98 -23.97
CA LYS A 272 19.24 18.71 -24.75
C LYS A 272 19.15 18.49 -26.26
N PRO A 273 19.01 17.27 -26.81
CA PRO A 273 18.85 17.07 -28.26
C PRO A 273 17.63 17.77 -28.85
N LEU A 274 16.55 17.88 -28.06
CA LEU A 274 15.34 18.62 -28.43
C LEU A 274 15.62 20.12 -28.46
N ALA A 275 16.23 20.66 -27.41
CA ALA A 275 16.60 22.07 -27.33
C ALA A 275 17.59 22.48 -28.43
N GLU A 276 18.57 21.64 -28.75
CA GLU A 276 19.49 21.85 -29.87
C GLU A 276 18.75 21.91 -31.21
N SER A 277 17.75 21.06 -31.41
CA SER A 277 16.93 21.06 -32.63
C SER A 277 16.08 22.32 -32.72
N MET A 278 15.48 22.77 -31.62
CA MET A 278 14.81 24.07 -31.54
C MET A 278 15.79 25.22 -31.87
N GLY A 279 16.99 25.22 -31.28
CA GLY A 279 18.00 26.26 -31.46
C GLY A 279 18.57 26.36 -32.87
N ARG A 280 18.55 25.28 -33.66
CA ARG A 280 18.89 25.28 -35.09
C ARG A 280 17.78 25.85 -35.99
N GLY A 281 16.59 26.10 -35.45
CA GLY A 281 15.42 26.53 -36.23
C GLY A 281 14.75 25.39 -37.01
N ASP A 282 15.06 24.15 -36.66
CA ASP A 282 14.50 22.94 -37.29
C ASP A 282 13.01 22.75 -36.97
N LEU A 283 12.53 23.39 -35.90
CA LEU A 283 11.16 23.28 -35.36
C LEU A 283 10.38 24.62 -35.45
N MET A 284 10.55 25.37 -36.53
CA MET A 284 9.95 26.71 -36.68
C MET A 284 8.41 26.74 -36.64
N ASN A 285 7.75 25.62 -36.95
CA ASN A 285 6.29 25.47 -36.95
C ASN A 285 5.73 24.93 -35.62
N LEU A 286 6.59 24.61 -34.66
CA LEU A 286 6.18 24.07 -33.36
C LEU A 286 5.34 25.12 -32.63
N GLU A 287 4.13 24.73 -32.26
CA GLU A 287 3.15 25.52 -31.50
C GLU A 287 3.06 25.07 -30.05
N VAL A 288 3.13 23.77 -29.79
CA VAL A 288 2.98 23.17 -28.46
C VAL A 288 4.13 22.21 -28.17
N LEU A 289 4.82 22.44 -27.06
CA LEU A 289 5.78 21.52 -26.48
C LEU A 289 5.33 21.13 -25.06
N ASP A 290 4.97 19.87 -24.86
CA ASP A 290 4.58 19.35 -23.54
C ASP A 290 5.65 18.41 -22.97
N LEU A 291 6.30 18.85 -21.90
CA LEU A 291 7.32 18.14 -21.13
C LEU A 291 6.83 17.81 -19.72
N GLY A 292 5.53 17.93 -19.42
CA GLY A 292 5.01 17.75 -18.07
C GLY A 292 5.22 16.35 -17.48
N GLY A 293 5.25 16.20 -16.15
CA GLY A 293 5.33 14.91 -15.47
C GLY A 293 6.65 14.15 -15.65
N ASN A 294 7.69 14.82 -16.15
CA ASN A 294 9.05 14.26 -16.23
C ASN A 294 9.84 14.47 -14.93
N SER A 295 11.04 13.89 -14.84
CA SER A 295 11.86 13.90 -13.61
C SER A 295 13.18 14.63 -13.83
N CYS A 296 13.10 15.79 -14.48
CA CYS A 296 14.24 16.66 -14.69
C CYS A 296 14.67 17.31 -13.36
N ARG A 297 15.95 17.64 -13.22
CA ARG A 297 16.47 18.30 -12.01
C ARG A 297 16.40 19.81 -12.16
N GLY A 298 16.54 20.33 -13.39
CA GLY A 298 16.41 21.75 -13.69
C GLY A 298 17.41 22.25 -14.73
N GLY A 299 18.46 21.47 -15.04
CA GLY A 299 19.45 21.81 -16.06
C GLY A 299 18.83 22.06 -17.44
N PHE A 300 17.78 21.31 -17.78
CA PHE A 300 17.06 21.45 -19.05
C PHE A 300 16.50 22.85 -19.33
N LEU A 301 16.22 23.63 -18.28
CA LEU A 301 15.72 25.00 -18.43
C LEU A 301 16.76 25.89 -19.11
N GLY A 302 18.05 25.68 -18.83
CA GLY A 302 19.13 26.43 -19.49
C GLY A 302 19.18 26.14 -20.99
N ASP A 303 19.11 24.86 -21.36
CA ASP A 303 19.09 24.44 -22.77
C ASP A 303 17.85 24.99 -23.50
N LEU A 304 16.66 24.88 -22.89
CA LEU A 304 15.43 25.46 -23.44
C LEU A 304 15.52 26.98 -23.55
N GLY A 305 16.07 27.66 -22.54
CA GLY A 305 16.25 29.12 -22.54
C GLY A 305 17.09 29.59 -23.73
N GLY A 306 18.18 28.88 -24.03
CA GLY A 306 19.01 29.16 -25.20
C GLY A 306 18.30 28.96 -26.54
N ALA A 307 17.25 28.14 -26.58
CA ALA A 307 16.48 27.83 -27.77
C ALA A 307 15.22 28.69 -27.95
N LEU A 308 14.74 29.38 -26.91
CA LEU A 308 13.52 30.21 -26.93
C LEU A 308 13.76 31.57 -27.60
N ARG A 309 14.03 31.58 -28.90
CA ARG A 309 14.12 32.80 -29.71
C ARG A 309 13.07 32.84 -30.80
N ALA A 310 12.51 34.02 -31.03
CA ALA A 310 11.41 34.25 -31.97
C ALA A 310 11.81 34.02 -33.43
N ASP A 311 13.09 34.09 -33.77
CA ASP A 311 13.60 33.76 -35.10
C ASP A 311 13.64 32.25 -35.37
N VAL A 312 13.84 31.43 -34.32
CA VAL A 312 13.97 29.96 -34.45
C VAL A 312 12.68 29.20 -34.13
N VAL A 313 11.88 29.64 -33.16
CA VAL A 313 10.61 29.00 -32.73
C VAL A 313 9.44 29.99 -32.72
N ARG A 314 9.24 30.69 -33.84
CA ARG A 314 8.30 31.82 -34.00
C ARG A 314 6.82 31.49 -33.69
N HIS A 315 6.42 30.24 -33.87
CA HIS A 315 5.04 29.80 -33.72
C HIS A 315 4.75 29.18 -32.34
N LEU A 316 5.77 29.03 -31.50
CA LEU A 316 5.63 28.40 -30.18
C LEU A 316 4.74 29.28 -29.30
N ARG A 317 3.58 28.73 -28.95
CA ARG A 317 2.57 29.39 -28.12
C ARG A 317 2.42 28.73 -26.76
N GLU A 318 2.81 27.46 -26.61
CA GLU A 318 2.71 26.75 -25.34
C GLU A 318 3.96 25.91 -25.06
N LEU A 319 4.55 26.15 -23.90
CA LEU A 319 5.58 25.30 -23.29
C LEU A 319 5.05 24.82 -21.92
N ASN A 320 4.74 23.54 -21.82
CA ASN A 320 4.22 22.95 -20.59
C ASN A 320 5.33 22.14 -19.89
N VAL A 321 5.69 22.59 -18.69
CA VAL A 321 6.70 21.96 -17.82
C VAL A 321 6.09 21.58 -16.45
N THR A 322 4.77 21.46 -16.38
CA THR A 322 4.03 21.08 -15.15
C THR A 322 4.54 19.76 -14.61
N ASP A 323 5.04 19.77 -13.37
CA ASP A 323 5.63 18.60 -12.72
C ASP A 323 6.76 17.93 -13.52
N ALA A 324 7.42 18.68 -14.41
CA ALA A 324 8.61 18.20 -15.13
C ALA A 324 9.87 18.20 -14.25
N ARG A 325 9.82 18.91 -13.12
CA ARG A 325 10.95 19.13 -12.21
C ARG A 325 10.63 18.59 -10.81
N GLY A 326 11.59 17.84 -10.25
CA GLY A 326 11.53 17.36 -8.86
C GLY A 326 11.60 18.49 -7.81
N SER A 327 11.41 18.15 -6.54
CA SER A 327 11.48 19.09 -5.41
C SER A 327 12.91 19.33 -4.88
N GLU A 328 13.91 18.65 -5.42
CA GLU A 328 15.30 18.80 -4.99
C GLU A 328 15.90 20.11 -5.54
N ALA A 329 16.41 20.94 -4.64
CA ALA A 329 17.15 22.14 -5.03
C ALA A 329 18.39 21.74 -5.82
N VAL A 330 18.57 22.32 -7.01
CA VAL A 330 19.78 22.15 -7.79
C VAL A 330 20.78 23.18 -7.29
N GLY A 331 21.98 22.76 -6.90
CA GLY A 331 23.03 23.67 -6.43
C GLY A 331 23.51 24.68 -7.49
N ASN A 332 23.05 24.59 -8.75
CA ASN A 332 23.38 25.50 -9.84
C ASN A 332 22.13 26.26 -10.30
N LYS A 333 22.13 27.59 -10.10
CA LYS A 333 21.06 28.51 -10.49
C LYS A 333 21.12 28.94 -11.96
N GLU A 334 22.29 28.83 -12.60
CA GLU A 334 22.52 29.36 -13.95
C GLU A 334 21.50 28.90 -15.01
N PRO A 335 21.04 27.62 -15.02
CA PRO A 335 20.03 27.19 -15.97
C PRO A 335 18.68 27.94 -15.81
N VAL A 336 18.26 28.17 -14.57
CA VAL A 336 17.03 28.92 -14.26
C VAL A 336 17.20 30.38 -14.66
N THR A 337 18.33 31.00 -14.31
CA THR A 337 18.66 32.38 -14.69
C THR A 337 18.67 32.58 -16.19
N SER A 338 19.28 31.65 -16.93
CA SER A 338 19.33 31.68 -18.40
C SER A 338 17.93 31.58 -19.01
N PHE A 339 17.09 30.69 -18.46
CA PHE A 339 15.71 30.54 -18.89
C PHE A 339 14.87 31.79 -18.65
N LEU A 340 14.90 32.35 -17.43
CA LEU A 340 14.16 33.56 -17.09
C LEU A 340 14.63 34.77 -17.92
N SER A 341 15.95 34.89 -18.11
CA SER A 341 16.52 35.93 -18.98
C SER A 341 16.00 35.82 -20.41
N ALA A 342 15.90 34.60 -20.96
CA ALA A 342 15.32 34.38 -22.29
C ALA A 342 13.84 34.75 -22.34
N LEU A 343 13.06 34.46 -21.29
CA LEU A 343 11.65 34.84 -21.23
C LEU A 343 11.42 36.35 -21.15
N GLY A 344 12.35 37.09 -20.53
CA GLY A 344 12.32 38.56 -20.44
C GLY A 344 12.95 39.27 -21.65
N ALA A 345 13.61 38.55 -22.54
CA ALA A 345 14.30 39.12 -23.69
C ALA A 345 13.30 39.54 -24.79
N PRO A 346 13.58 40.61 -25.56
CA PRO A 346 12.73 41.02 -26.68
C PRO A 346 12.69 39.98 -27.80
N GLU A 347 13.68 39.09 -27.85
CA GLU A 347 13.73 37.94 -28.75
C GLU A 347 12.83 36.79 -28.32
N CYS A 348 12.16 36.83 -27.16
CA CYS A 348 11.23 35.80 -26.73
C CYS A 348 10.02 35.70 -27.70
N PRO A 349 9.53 34.49 -28.05
CA PRO A 349 8.37 34.36 -28.93
C PRO A 349 7.13 35.09 -28.35
N PRO A 350 6.48 35.99 -29.11
CA PRO A 350 5.54 36.97 -28.55
C PRO A 350 4.22 36.37 -28.02
N ASN A 351 3.86 35.16 -28.49
CA ASN A 351 2.63 34.47 -28.08
C ASN A 351 2.90 33.31 -27.12
N LEU A 352 4.13 33.16 -26.63
CA LEU A 352 4.51 32.06 -25.76
C LEU A 352 3.78 32.11 -24.42
N GLN A 353 3.27 30.96 -24.00
CA GLN A 353 2.73 30.71 -22.68
C GLN A 353 3.50 29.56 -22.05
N VAL A 354 4.15 29.82 -20.92
CA VAL A 354 4.85 28.83 -20.13
C VAL A 354 3.96 28.40 -18.97
N ARG A 355 3.75 27.10 -18.83
CA ARG A 355 2.87 26.51 -17.81
C ARG A 355 3.62 25.53 -16.92
N GLY A 356 3.39 25.63 -15.61
CA GLY A 356 3.80 24.67 -14.62
C GLY A 356 5.26 24.80 -14.18
N LEU A 357 5.84 25.99 -14.31
CA LEU A 357 7.20 26.22 -13.86
C LEU A 357 7.25 26.11 -12.34
N ARG A 358 8.10 25.21 -11.82
CA ARG A 358 8.37 25.08 -10.38
C ARG A 358 9.74 25.68 -10.04
N LEU A 359 9.73 26.64 -9.11
CA LEU A 359 10.91 27.31 -8.57
C LEU A 359 10.95 27.08 -7.07
N THR A 360 12.10 26.59 -6.60
CA THR A 360 12.37 26.15 -5.23
C THR A 360 13.42 27.02 -4.56
N ASP A 361 13.61 26.79 -3.27
CA ASP A 361 14.57 27.51 -2.45
C ASP A 361 15.98 27.45 -3.07
N GLY A 362 16.51 28.64 -3.35
CA GLY A 362 17.83 28.78 -3.94
C GLY A 362 17.84 28.84 -5.46
N ASP A 363 16.73 28.70 -6.18
CA ASP A 363 16.75 28.84 -7.65
C ASP A 363 16.95 30.28 -8.11
N LEU A 364 16.47 31.24 -7.31
CA LEU A 364 16.45 32.65 -7.68
C LEU A 364 17.50 33.46 -6.91
N SER A 365 18.05 34.46 -7.58
CA SER A 365 18.69 35.64 -7.01
C SER A 365 17.63 36.67 -6.57
N GLU A 366 18.01 37.64 -5.74
CA GLU A 366 17.08 38.68 -5.30
C GLU A 366 16.51 39.50 -6.47
N GLU A 367 17.32 39.79 -7.49
CA GLU A 367 16.90 40.52 -8.69
C GLU A 367 15.81 39.75 -9.45
N GLU A 368 15.97 38.43 -9.58
CA GLU A 368 14.98 37.57 -10.23
C GLU A 368 13.71 37.43 -9.39
N VAL A 369 13.83 37.33 -8.06
CA VAL A 369 12.69 37.32 -7.14
C VAL A 369 11.85 38.58 -7.33
N ARG A 370 12.50 39.75 -7.35
CA ARG A 370 11.82 41.04 -7.61
C ARG A 370 11.17 41.06 -8.99
N ALA A 371 11.85 40.56 -10.02
CA ALA A 371 11.30 40.47 -11.37
C ALA A 371 10.09 39.54 -11.48
N VAL A 372 10.08 38.42 -10.77
CA VAL A 372 8.93 37.50 -10.68
C VAL A 372 7.77 38.17 -9.95
N GLY A 373 8.03 38.89 -8.85
CA GLY A 373 7.02 39.66 -8.10
C GLY A 373 6.37 40.76 -8.95
N ALA A 374 7.18 41.50 -9.71
CA ALA A 374 6.72 42.52 -10.66
C ALA A 374 6.10 41.94 -11.95
N SER A 375 5.97 40.62 -12.08
CA SER A 375 5.43 39.93 -13.27
C SER A 375 6.14 40.35 -14.58
N LYS A 376 7.47 40.56 -14.54
CA LYS A 376 8.26 40.97 -15.73
C LYS A 376 8.27 39.90 -16.82
N TYR A 377 8.17 38.63 -16.44
CA TYR A 377 8.17 37.49 -17.36
C TYR A 377 6.76 37.17 -17.87
N GLN A 378 6.26 38.01 -18.79
CA GLN A 378 4.91 37.95 -19.37
C GLN A 378 4.49 36.57 -19.94
N PRO A 379 5.39 35.73 -20.48
CA PRO A 379 5.03 34.38 -20.92
C PRO A 379 4.60 33.44 -19.78
N LEU A 380 5.00 33.68 -18.52
CA LEU A 380 4.70 32.78 -17.41
C LEU A 380 3.21 32.86 -17.03
N ARG A 381 2.47 31.77 -17.24
CA ARG A 381 1.04 31.68 -16.90
C ARG A 381 0.77 30.92 -15.63
N THR A 382 1.52 29.87 -15.34
CA THR A 382 1.34 29.11 -14.11
C THR A 382 2.68 28.83 -13.43
N LEU A 383 2.73 29.12 -12.13
CA LEU A 383 3.96 29.15 -11.35
C LEU A 383 3.74 28.51 -9.98
N ASP A 384 4.62 27.58 -9.60
CA ASP A 384 4.76 27.02 -8.24
C ASP A 384 6.06 27.55 -7.64
N LEU A 385 5.96 28.42 -6.65
CA LEU A 385 7.07 29.20 -6.12
C LEU A 385 7.24 28.97 -4.61
N SER A 386 8.39 28.44 -4.22
CA SER A 386 8.85 28.36 -2.84
C SER A 386 9.94 29.40 -2.60
N LEU A 387 9.72 30.28 -1.61
CA LEU A 387 10.62 31.37 -1.28
C LEU A 387 11.15 31.22 0.15
N PRO A 388 12.49 31.16 0.34
CA PRO A 388 13.09 31.24 1.66
C PRO A 388 12.88 32.63 2.27
N SER A 389 12.99 32.76 3.60
CA SER A 389 12.66 33.99 4.34
C SER A 389 13.34 35.27 3.84
N ALA A 390 14.56 35.20 3.31
CA ALA A 390 15.25 36.39 2.78
C ALA A 390 14.64 36.91 1.46
N GLN A 391 13.87 36.08 0.75
CA GLN A 391 13.30 36.38 -0.57
C GLN A 391 11.81 36.74 -0.50
N VAL A 392 11.12 36.42 0.59
CA VAL A 392 9.67 36.68 0.72
C VAL A 392 9.36 38.17 0.68
N THR A 393 10.04 39.01 1.48
CA THR A 393 9.75 40.45 1.52
C THR A 393 10.04 41.14 0.17
N PRO A 394 11.22 40.97 -0.46
CA PRO A 394 11.49 41.54 -1.79
C PRO A 394 10.46 41.14 -2.86
N PHE A 395 9.99 39.89 -2.83
CA PHE A 395 8.94 39.43 -3.73
C PHE A 395 7.63 40.20 -3.50
N LEU A 396 7.17 40.25 -2.25
CA LEU A 396 5.88 40.84 -1.92
C LEU A 396 5.85 42.36 -2.11
N GLU A 397 6.95 43.06 -1.82
CA GLU A 397 7.11 44.50 -2.10
C GLU A 397 6.81 44.82 -3.57
N GLU A 398 7.36 44.04 -4.50
CA GLU A 398 7.15 44.23 -5.93
C GLU A 398 5.74 43.85 -6.37
N VAL A 399 5.15 42.79 -5.78
CA VAL A 399 3.75 42.41 -6.08
C VAL A 399 2.78 43.52 -5.66
N VAL A 400 3.00 44.10 -4.48
CA VAL A 400 2.19 45.20 -3.94
C VAL A 400 2.43 46.49 -4.72
N GLY A 401 3.69 46.81 -5.03
CA GLY A 401 4.11 48.02 -5.72
C GLY A 401 3.85 48.05 -7.22
N ALA A 402 3.55 46.91 -7.84
CA ALA A 402 3.24 46.82 -9.27
C ALA A 402 2.01 47.66 -9.64
N GLU A 403 2.06 48.39 -10.76
CA GLU A 403 0.92 49.17 -11.27
C GLU A 403 -0.21 48.27 -11.79
N GLU A 404 0.13 47.12 -12.38
CA GLU A 404 -0.81 46.17 -12.96
C GLU A 404 -0.87 44.85 -12.15
N ALA A 405 -1.95 44.09 -12.35
CA ALA A 405 -2.12 42.82 -11.65
C ALA A 405 -1.18 41.77 -12.24
N PRO A 406 -0.70 40.81 -11.44
CA PRO A 406 0.15 39.75 -11.97
C PRO A 406 -0.54 39.02 -13.12
N THR A 407 0.22 38.71 -14.17
CA THR A 407 -0.33 38.09 -15.40
C THR A 407 -0.52 36.57 -15.29
N TYR A 408 -0.28 36.03 -14.10
CA TYR A 408 -0.44 34.62 -13.78
C TYR A 408 -1.91 34.21 -13.79
N GLU A 409 -2.19 33.07 -14.40
CA GLU A 409 -3.49 32.39 -14.34
C GLU A 409 -3.61 31.55 -13.06
N VAL A 410 -2.51 30.91 -12.63
CA VAL A 410 -2.43 30.11 -11.41
C VAL A 410 -1.09 30.33 -10.73
N LEU A 411 -1.14 30.71 -9.46
CA LEU A 411 0.04 30.88 -8.62
C LEU A 411 -0.07 30.02 -7.37
N ASP A 412 0.87 29.11 -7.18
CA ASP A 412 1.02 28.36 -5.94
C ASP A 412 2.23 28.92 -5.18
N LEU A 413 2.03 29.34 -3.92
CA LEU A 413 3.04 30.00 -3.11
C LEU A 413 3.36 29.20 -1.85
N ARG A 414 4.66 29.06 -1.57
CA ARG A 414 5.18 28.62 -0.26
C ARG A 414 6.13 29.69 0.25
N LEU A 415 5.71 30.39 1.30
CA LEU A 415 6.43 31.50 1.88
C LEU A 415 6.99 31.08 3.23
N HIS A 416 8.32 30.95 3.30
CA HIS A 416 9.02 30.61 4.54
C HIS A 416 9.35 31.88 5.31
N PHE A 417 8.98 31.98 6.59
CA PHE A 417 9.30 33.14 7.43
C PHE A 417 10.22 32.74 8.58
N LEU A 418 11.32 33.47 8.75
CA LEU A 418 12.26 33.36 9.88
C LEU A 418 12.32 34.69 10.64
N ASN A 419 12.76 35.73 9.94
CA ASN A 419 12.89 37.10 10.43
C ASN A 419 11.86 37.99 9.71
N ALA A 420 11.33 39.02 10.37
CA ALA A 420 10.36 39.97 9.79
C ALA A 420 9.02 39.37 9.29
N ALA A 421 8.54 38.27 9.88
CA ALA A 421 7.26 37.67 9.47
C ALA A 421 6.08 38.63 9.63
N ASN A 422 6.13 39.58 10.57
CA ASN A 422 5.13 40.63 10.74
C ASN A 422 4.96 41.48 9.46
N GLU A 423 6.07 41.97 8.91
CA GLU A 423 6.08 42.79 7.70
C GLU A 423 5.65 41.95 6.49
N GLY A 424 6.24 40.76 6.33
CA GLY A 424 5.90 39.88 5.22
C GLY A 424 4.43 39.43 5.21
N LEU A 425 3.87 39.02 6.35
CA LEU A 425 2.43 38.71 6.45
C LEU A 425 1.53 39.93 6.20
N SER A 426 1.99 41.13 6.60
CA SER A 426 1.27 42.37 6.29
C SER A 426 1.22 42.62 4.78
N LEU A 427 2.34 42.43 4.09
CA LEU A 427 2.42 42.54 2.64
C LEU A 427 1.59 41.47 1.91
N VAL A 428 1.49 40.25 2.44
CA VAL A 428 0.54 39.24 1.92
C VAL A 428 -0.90 39.77 2.03
N GLY A 429 -1.26 40.34 3.19
CA GLY A 429 -2.58 40.95 3.40
C GLY A 429 -2.86 42.11 2.44
N GLU A 430 -1.87 42.97 2.21
CA GLU A 430 -1.96 44.08 1.25
C GLU A 430 -2.08 43.60 -0.20
N ALA A 431 -1.34 42.56 -0.59
CA ALA A 431 -1.45 41.93 -1.91
C ALA A 431 -2.83 41.29 -2.14
N ILE A 432 -3.46 40.76 -1.09
CA ILE A 432 -4.85 40.28 -1.14
C ILE A 432 -5.82 41.47 -1.31
N GLN A 433 -5.73 42.49 -0.45
CA GLN A 433 -6.62 43.67 -0.49
C GLN A 433 -6.56 44.43 -1.81
N SER A 434 -5.38 44.50 -2.42
CA SER A 434 -5.17 45.11 -3.75
C SER A 434 -5.62 44.22 -4.92
N GLY A 435 -6.15 43.02 -4.64
CA GLY A 435 -6.61 42.07 -5.65
C GLY A 435 -5.48 41.39 -6.43
N ARG A 436 -4.21 41.60 -6.05
CA ARG A 436 -3.03 41.04 -6.72
C ARG A 436 -2.90 39.53 -6.51
N PHE A 437 -3.49 39.00 -5.44
CA PHE A 437 -3.52 37.56 -5.12
C PHE A 437 -4.75 36.81 -5.67
N ALA A 438 -5.54 37.41 -6.57
CA ALA A 438 -6.69 36.73 -7.17
C ALA A 438 -6.32 35.45 -7.95
N CYS A 439 -5.07 35.35 -8.45
CA CYS A 439 -4.52 34.18 -9.15
C CYS A 439 -3.97 33.09 -8.22
N VAL A 440 -3.89 33.35 -6.90
CA VAL A 440 -3.31 32.40 -5.95
C VAL A 440 -4.26 31.24 -5.69
N ARG A 441 -3.81 30.04 -6.00
CA ARG A 441 -4.55 28.79 -5.81
C ARG A 441 -4.16 28.07 -4.54
N LYS A 442 -2.87 28.09 -4.19
CA LYS A 442 -2.33 27.51 -2.97
C LYS A 442 -1.48 28.53 -2.26
N LEU A 443 -1.73 28.70 -0.96
CA LEU A 443 -0.94 29.58 -0.11
C LEU A 443 -0.49 28.82 1.13
N TRP A 444 0.81 28.50 1.17
CA TRP A 444 1.48 27.95 2.34
C TRP A 444 2.33 29.04 2.98
N VAL A 445 2.19 29.19 4.30
CA VAL A 445 2.90 30.17 5.11
C VAL A 445 3.42 29.45 6.35
N GLY A 446 4.74 29.45 6.59
CA GLY A 446 5.30 28.77 7.75
C GLY A 446 6.77 29.05 8.03
N ASP A 447 7.28 28.53 9.14
CA ASP A 447 8.71 28.51 9.49
C ASP A 447 9.30 27.11 9.18
N LEU A 448 10.57 27.03 8.77
CA LEU A 448 11.31 25.78 8.52
C LEU A 448 12.16 25.29 9.70
N ARG A 449 12.41 26.09 10.75
CA ARG A 449 13.34 25.74 11.84
C ARG A 449 12.96 24.51 12.65
N ASP A 450 13.95 23.70 12.99
CA ASP A 450 13.86 22.65 14.02
C ASP A 450 13.21 23.22 15.29
N PRO A 451 12.24 22.55 15.94
CA PRO A 451 11.57 23.02 17.16
C PRO A 451 12.50 23.42 18.31
N ASP A 452 13.77 23.02 18.27
CA ASP A 452 14.79 23.37 19.26
C ASP A 452 15.41 24.78 19.05
N GLY A 453 15.09 25.46 17.94
CA GLY A 453 15.60 26.79 17.60
C GLY A 453 14.76 27.92 18.19
N ALA A 454 15.09 28.34 19.41
CA ALA A 454 14.43 29.39 20.20
C ALA A 454 14.30 30.78 19.51
N ALA A 455 13.36 30.96 18.59
CA ALA A 455 12.72 32.27 18.42
C ALA A 455 11.53 32.37 19.35
N ASP A 456 11.43 33.54 19.99
CA ASP A 456 10.30 33.93 20.81
C ASP A 456 8.99 33.90 19.97
N PRO A 457 7.99 33.08 20.34
CA PRO A 457 6.70 32.96 19.63
C PRO A 457 5.87 34.26 19.56
N THR A 458 6.27 35.31 20.27
CA THR A 458 5.41 36.48 20.56
C THR A 458 5.37 37.57 19.48
N ASP A 459 6.20 37.54 18.44
CA ASP A 459 6.47 38.77 17.66
C ASP A 459 5.75 38.92 16.29
N PHE A 460 4.58 38.30 16.07
CA PHE A 460 3.88 38.35 14.75
C PHE A 460 2.41 38.82 14.74
N VAL A 461 1.95 39.51 15.79
CA VAL A 461 0.52 39.89 15.94
C VAL A 461 0.02 40.81 14.82
N GLY A 462 0.82 41.82 14.43
CA GLY A 462 0.42 42.81 13.42
C GLY A 462 0.21 42.19 12.04
N GLY A 463 1.15 41.37 11.59
CA GLY A 463 1.10 40.69 10.31
C GLY A 463 -0.03 39.67 10.19
N LYS A 464 -0.24 38.85 11.23
CA LYS A 464 -1.40 37.92 11.29
C LYS A 464 -2.72 38.68 11.19
N THR A 465 -2.84 39.77 11.95
CA THR A 465 -4.05 40.61 11.94
C THR A 465 -4.32 41.17 10.55
N ALA A 466 -3.30 41.71 9.87
CA ALA A 466 -3.41 42.22 8.51
C ALA A 466 -3.83 41.12 7.51
N LEU A 467 -3.17 39.96 7.56
CA LEU A 467 -3.50 38.80 6.72
C LEU A 467 -4.96 38.36 6.90
N PHE A 468 -5.40 38.03 8.11
CA PHE A 468 -6.76 37.51 8.31
C PHE A 468 -7.84 38.56 8.02
N THR A 469 -7.56 39.84 8.26
CA THR A 469 -8.48 40.93 7.89
C THR A 469 -8.59 41.07 6.37
N SER A 470 -7.53 40.81 5.62
CA SER A 470 -7.60 40.86 4.15
C SER A 470 -8.56 39.83 3.55
N PHE A 471 -8.66 38.64 4.14
CA PHE A 471 -9.56 37.58 3.66
C PHE A 471 -11.04 37.96 3.78
N SER A 472 -11.44 38.76 4.77
CA SER A 472 -12.83 39.22 4.89
C SER A 472 -13.17 40.38 3.95
N GLN A 473 -12.16 41.06 3.40
CA GLN A 473 -12.35 42.21 2.51
C GLN A 473 -12.34 41.84 1.04
N THR A 474 -11.63 40.76 0.66
CA THR A 474 -11.42 40.39 -0.74
C THR A 474 -11.82 38.95 -1.02
N ARG A 475 -12.58 38.74 -2.09
CA ARG A 475 -12.97 37.41 -2.56
C ARG A 475 -11.80 36.72 -3.26
N LEU A 476 -11.47 35.50 -2.85
CA LEU A 476 -10.40 34.69 -3.42
C LEU A 476 -10.97 33.40 -4.03
N PRO A 477 -11.61 33.47 -5.22
CA PRO A 477 -12.33 32.33 -5.78
C PRO A 477 -11.42 31.18 -6.22
N LEU A 478 -10.14 31.44 -6.49
CA LEU A 478 -9.16 30.42 -6.89
C LEU A 478 -8.43 29.78 -5.70
N LEU A 479 -8.46 30.41 -4.51
CA LEU A 479 -7.76 29.89 -3.34
C LEU A 479 -8.42 28.59 -2.87
N SER A 480 -7.73 27.49 -3.13
CA SER A 480 -8.18 26.13 -2.89
C SER A 480 -7.48 25.48 -1.70
N GLU A 481 -6.26 25.91 -1.38
CA GLU A 481 -5.49 25.37 -0.26
C GLU A 481 -4.87 26.52 0.53
N PHE A 482 -5.19 26.58 1.83
CA PHE A 482 -4.56 27.51 2.76
C PHE A 482 -3.92 26.71 3.89
N LEU A 483 -2.61 26.86 4.03
CA LEU A 483 -1.80 26.16 5.01
C LEU A 483 -0.99 27.18 5.81
N MET A 484 -1.20 27.22 7.12
CA MET A 484 -0.45 28.05 8.04
C MET A 484 0.17 27.15 9.11
N HIS A 485 1.49 27.00 9.05
CA HIS A 485 2.24 26.04 9.89
C HIS A 485 3.18 26.78 10.84
N ARG A 486 3.26 26.33 12.09
CA ARG A 486 4.20 26.85 13.11
C ARG A 486 4.00 28.34 13.41
N PHE A 487 2.76 28.81 13.38
CA PHE A 487 2.37 30.13 13.90
C PHE A 487 1.45 29.97 15.10
N LEU A 488 1.70 30.74 16.16
CA LEU A 488 0.78 30.85 17.28
C LEU A 488 -0.48 31.60 16.83
N LEU A 489 -1.57 30.89 16.55
CA LEU A 489 -2.85 31.47 16.17
C LEU A 489 -3.74 31.65 17.40
N THR A 490 -4.32 32.84 17.58
CA THR A 490 -5.20 33.16 18.72
C THR A 490 -6.68 33.07 18.34
N ASP A 491 -7.60 33.05 19.32
CA ASP A 491 -9.04 33.11 19.05
C ASP A 491 -9.46 34.37 18.27
N ALA A 492 -8.75 35.48 18.48
CA ALA A 492 -8.96 36.71 17.71
C ALA A 492 -8.56 36.55 16.23
N ASP A 493 -7.49 35.79 15.95
CA ASP A 493 -7.08 35.47 14.57
C ASP A 493 -8.14 34.60 13.89
N MET A 494 -8.61 33.56 14.58
CA MET A 494 -9.68 32.70 14.08
C MET A 494 -11.01 33.41 13.90
N THR A 495 -11.34 34.38 14.75
CA THR A 495 -12.54 35.20 14.59
C THR A 495 -12.49 36.03 13.31
N ARG A 496 -11.31 36.53 12.92
CA ARG A 496 -11.13 37.25 11.65
C ARG A 496 -11.23 36.31 10.46
N PHE A 497 -10.66 35.10 10.56
CA PHE A 497 -10.83 34.08 9.54
C PHE A 497 -12.31 33.67 9.38
N ALA A 498 -13.03 33.51 10.50
CA ALA A 498 -14.45 33.22 10.51
C ALA A 498 -15.26 34.29 9.77
N GLU A 499 -14.93 35.58 9.94
CA GLU A 499 -15.56 36.65 9.16
C GLU A 499 -15.41 36.44 7.64
N ALA A 500 -14.24 36.00 7.17
CA ALA A 500 -14.02 35.70 5.75
C ALA A 500 -14.92 34.55 5.24
N VAL A 501 -15.19 33.55 6.07
CA VAL A 501 -16.13 32.46 5.78
C VAL A 501 -17.58 32.95 5.78
N ARG A 502 -17.95 33.78 6.75
CA ARG A 502 -19.28 34.39 6.89
C ARG A 502 -19.67 35.14 5.62
N VAL A 503 -18.76 35.97 5.10
CA VAL A 503 -19.00 36.76 3.87
C VAL A 503 -18.83 35.97 2.57
N GLY A 504 -18.40 34.71 2.64
CA GLY A 504 -18.27 33.82 1.47
C GLY A 504 -17.03 34.08 0.60
N ASN A 505 -16.01 34.77 1.12
CA ASN A 505 -14.80 35.10 0.35
C ASN A 505 -13.89 33.89 0.09
N LEU A 506 -14.08 32.80 0.84
CA LEU A 506 -13.26 31.58 0.82
C LEU A 506 -14.05 30.34 0.35
N SER A 507 -15.12 30.51 -0.42
CA SER A 507 -15.99 29.37 -0.78
C SER A 507 -15.33 28.34 -1.70
N GLY A 508 -14.20 28.68 -2.36
CA GLY A 508 -13.39 27.77 -3.16
C GLY A 508 -12.45 26.84 -2.37
N LEU A 509 -12.35 27.02 -1.04
CA LEU A 509 -11.37 26.33 -0.20
C LEU A 509 -11.66 24.82 -0.11
N ARG A 510 -10.62 24.01 -0.36
CA ARG A 510 -10.62 22.54 -0.30
C ARG A 510 -9.82 22.02 0.88
N VAL A 511 -8.67 22.64 1.15
CA VAL A 511 -7.76 22.24 2.23
C VAL A 511 -7.55 23.44 3.16
N LEU A 512 -7.81 23.24 4.44
CA LEU A 512 -7.49 24.17 5.51
C LEU A 512 -6.58 23.49 6.52
N GLU A 513 -5.34 23.96 6.62
CA GLU A 513 -4.40 23.52 7.67
C GLU A 513 -3.96 24.72 8.51
N MET A 514 -4.24 24.67 9.81
CA MET A 514 -3.87 25.71 10.77
C MET A 514 -3.26 25.02 11.99
N ARG A 515 -1.93 24.90 11.98
CA ARG A 515 -1.17 24.14 12.99
C ARG A 515 -0.36 25.10 13.87
N SER A 516 -0.49 24.99 15.20
CA SER A 516 0.37 25.73 16.13
C SER A 516 1.74 25.05 16.25
N THR A 517 2.70 25.77 16.81
CA THR A 517 3.95 25.17 17.32
C THR A 517 3.61 24.40 18.59
N GLY A 518 3.92 23.11 18.66
CA GLY A 518 3.63 22.24 19.82
C GLY A 518 4.43 22.55 21.10
N GLY A 519 4.70 23.83 21.40
CA GLY A 519 5.38 24.31 22.60
C GLY A 519 4.38 24.85 23.62
N GLU A 520 4.47 24.34 24.85
CA GLU A 520 3.66 24.66 26.05
C GLU A 520 2.14 24.44 25.92
N GLU A 521 1.52 23.92 26.98
CA GLU A 521 0.11 23.49 27.01
C GLU A 521 -0.90 24.65 26.81
N ASP A 522 -0.42 25.89 26.68
CA ASP A 522 -1.24 27.09 26.76
C ASP A 522 -1.36 27.97 25.51
N GLU A 523 -0.76 27.59 24.38
CA GLU A 523 -0.63 28.50 23.23
C GLU A 523 -1.40 28.01 21.97
N GLY A 524 -2.54 28.65 21.67
CA GLY A 524 -3.34 28.40 20.46
C GLY A 524 -4.81 28.81 20.61
N PHE A 525 -5.54 28.92 19.50
CA PHE A 525 -6.98 29.22 19.51
C PHE A 525 -7.77 28.02 20.03
N GLY A 526 -8.84 28.30 20.75
CA GLY A 526 -9.68 27.31 21.42
C GLY A 526 -11.15 27.50 21.14
N GLN A 527 -11.93 27.58 22.22
CA GLN A 527 -13.39 27.57 22.13
C GLN A 527 -13.94 28.84 21.46
N GLU A 528 -13.45 30.03 21.83
CA GLU A 528 -14.00 31.29 21.31
C GLU A 528 -13.82 31.42 19.78
N GLY A 529 -12.65 31.07 19.26
CA GLY A 529 -12.35 31.09 17.84
C GLY A 529 -13.15 30.05 17.06
N MET A 530 -13.33 28.86 17.63
CA MET A 530 -14.18 27.82 17.03
C MET A 530 -15.67 28.19 17.06
N ASP A 531 -16.15 28.84 18.12
CA ASP A 531 -17.52 29.35 18.22
C ASP A 531 -17.76 30.42 17.15
N ALA A 532 -16.81 31.34 16.96
CA ALA A 532 -16.86 32.32 15.88
C ALA A 532 -16.92 31.66 14.49
N LEU A 533 -16.06 30.68 14.22
CA LEU A 533 -16.03 29.94 12.96
C LEU A 533 -17.33 29.18 12.70
N THR A 534 -17.87 28.54 13.73
CA THR A 534 -19.11 27.77 13.63
C THR A 534 -20.31 28.68 13.35
N ILE A 535 -20.41 29.81 14.05
CA ILE A 535 -21.45 30.82 13.79
C ILE A 535 -21.33 31.32 12.35
N ALA A 536 -20.13 31.67 11.91
CA ALA A 536 -19.88 32.10 10.54
C ALA A 536 -20.26 31.06 9.47
N LEU A 537 -19.95 29.78 9.70
CA LEU A 537 -20.33 28.70 8.78
C LEU A 537 -21.85 28.57 8.64
N VAL A 538 -22.59 28.69 9.75
CA VAL A 538 -24.06 28.61 9.76
C VAL A 538 -24.69 29.83 9.09
N GLU A 539 -24.15 31.02 9.35
CA GLU A 539 -24.64 32.30 8.78
C GLU A 539 -24.27 32.45 7.30
N SER A 540 -23.20 31.79 6.84
CA SER A 540 -22.76 31.82 5.45
C SER A 540 -23.78 31.13 4.51
N GLU A 541 -24.14 31.80 3.42
CA GLU A 541 -25.06 31.26 2.41
C GLU A 541 -24.51 29.96 1.82
N GLU A 542 -23.24 29.96 1.41
CA GLU A 542 -22.57 28.81 0.78
C GLU A 542 -21.88 27.89 1.81
N GLY A 543 -21.41 28.43 2.94
CA GLY A 543 -20.51 27.70 3.84
C GLY A 543 -19.14 27.46 3.21
N LEU A 544 -18.59 26.24 3.37
CA LEU A 544 -17.37 25.81 2.68
C LEU A 544 -17.66 24.54 1.87
N PRO A 545 -18.32 24.66 0.70
CA PRO A 545 -18.90 23.52 -0.01
C PRO A 545 -17.86 22.54 -0.55
N PHE A 546 -16.63 23.00 -0.81
CA PHE A 546 -15.55 22.17 -1.37
C PHE A 546 -14.53 21.70 -0.34
N LEU A 547 -14.67 22.08 0.94
CA LEU A 547 -13.70 21.73 1.98
C LEU A 547 -13.73 20.22 2.20
N ASN A 548 -12.60 19.57 1.91
CA ASN A 548 -12.42 18.12 2.03
C ASN A 548 -11.45 17.72 3.13
N LYS A 549 -10.54 18.63 3.53
CA LYS A 549 -9.55 18.41 4.58
C LYS A 549 -9.52 19.59 5.56
N LEU A 550 -9.67 19.27 6.84
CA LEU A 550 -9.56 20.20 7.96
C LEU A 550 -8.52 19.68 8.95
N ASP A 551 -7.39 20.36 9.06
CA ASP A 551 -6.28 19.98 9.92
C ASP A 551 -6.00 21.10 10.94
N LEU A 552 -6.43 20.86 12.18
CA LEU A 552 -6.28 21.77 13.32
C LEU A 552 -5.43 21.12 14.42
N ARG A 553 -4.47 20.27 14.05
CA ARG A 553 -3.59 19.62 15.03
C ARG A 553 -2.75 20.64 15.79
N ASP A 554 -2.35 20.25 17.00
CA ASP A 554 -1.54 21.10 17.87
C ASP A 554 -2.24 22.45 18.14
N THR A 555 -3.55 22.46 18.42
CA THR A 555 -4.33 23.67 18.77
C THR A 555 -5.18 23.43 20.03
N LYS A 556 -6.01 24.39 20.46
CA LYS A 556 -7.02 24.14 21.50
C LYS A 556 -8.43 23.91 20.92
N ALA A 557 -8.55 23.74 19.61
CA ALA A 557 -9.82 23.63 18.89
C ALA A 557 -10.67 22.42 19.32
N GLY A 558 -10.05 21.37 19.85
CA GLY A 558 -10.74 20.21 20.39
C GLY A 558 -11.55 20.49 21.66
N GLY A 559 -11.31 21.61 22.35
CA GLY A 559 -12.09 22.04 23.52
C GLY A 559 -13.51 22.51 23.18
N ALA A 560 -13.76 22.88 21.93
CA ALA A 560 -14.99 23.55 21.49
C ALA A 560 -16.16 22.57 21.21
N ALA A 561 -16.62 21.84 22.24
CA ALA A 561 -17.59 20.76 22.07
C ALA A 561 -18.88 21.17 21.34
N GLU A 562 -19.52 22.26 21.80
CA GLU A 562 -20.78 22.75 21.23
C GLU A 562 -20.61 23.23 19.78
N SER A 563 -19.46 23.80 19.47
CA SER A 563 -19.08 24.18 18.11
C SER A 563 -19.04 22.98 17.17
N TRP A 564 -18.31 21.92 17.52
CA TRP A 564 -18.25 20.71 16.69
C TRP A 564 -19.61 20.07 16.45
N GLY A 565 -20.47 20.00 17.47
CA GLY A 565 -21.84 19.51 17.32
C GLY A 565 -22.63 20.32 16.28
N ARG A 566 -22.56 21.65 16.33
CA ARG A 566 -23.21 22.54 15.35
C ARG A 566 -22.59 22.46 13.96
N VAL A 567 -21.27 22.35 13.85
CA VAL A 567 -20.57 22.20 12.56
C VAL A 567 -21.10 20.99 11.81
N PHE A 568 -21.20 19.83 12.47
CA PHE A 568 -21.70 18.62 11.82
C PHE A 568 -23.20 18.67 11.52
N ALA A 569 -24.00 19.33 12.37
CA ALA A 569 -25.42 19.54 12.13
C ALA A 569 -25.72 20.56 11.01
N SER A 570 -24.77 21.44 10.68
CA SER A 570 -25.00 22.55 9.73
C SER A 570 -25.22 22.10 8.28
N GLY A 571 -24.66 20.95 7.88
CA GLY A 571 -24.64 20.51 6.48
C GLY A 571 -23.78 21.41 5.56
N LYS A 572 -23.02 22.36 6.10
CA LYS A 572 -22.24 23.37 5.35
C LYS A 572 -20.84 22.90 4.94
N LEU A 573 -20.48 21.65 5.27
CA LEU A 573 -19.21 20.99 4.92
C LEU A 573 -19.46 19.64 4.22
N PRO A 574 -20.17 19.62 3.06
CA PRO A 574 -20.65 18.38 2.44
C PRO A 574 -19.53 17.48 1.88
N CYS A 575 -18.36 18.05 1.58
CA CYS A 575 -17.22 17.33 1.03
C CYS A 575 -16.19 16.89 2.08
N LEU A 576 -16.41 17.19 3.37
CA LEU A 576 -15.42 16.94 4.41
C LEU A 576 -15.15 15.45 4.57
N SER A 577 -13.88 15.08 4.39
CA SER A 577 -13.44 13.69 4.29
C SER A 577 -12.23 13.36 5.17
N ASP A 578 -11.45 14.36 5.55
CA ASP A 578 -10.26 14.22 6.39
C ASP A 578 -10.31 15.27 7.51
N ILE A 579 -10.30 14.80 8.75
CA ILE A 579 -10.33 15.63 9.95
C ILE A 579 -9.14 15.25 10.82
N ASN A 580 -8.29 16.22 11.10
CA ASN A 580 -7.16 16.04 12.01
C ASN A 580 -7.28 16.99 13.21
N LEU A 581 -7.43 16.38 14.39
CA LEU A 581 -7.48 17.00 15.71
C LEU A 581 -6.47 16.34 16.64
N SER A 582 -5.33 15.88 16.08
CA SER A 582 -4.28 15.30 16.91
C SER A 582 -3.70 16.37 17.84
N ASN A 583 -3.51 16.04 19.11
CA ASN A 583 -2.97 16.95 20.12
C ASN A 583 -3.72 18.31 20.17
N SER A 584 -5.05 18.27 20.20
CA SER A 584 -5.89 19.47 20.07
C SER A 584 -6.68 19.85 21.33
N LEU A 585 -6.28 19.35 22.50
CA LEU A 585 -7.04 19.42 23.77
C LEU A 585 -8.49 18.90 23.65
N LEU A 586 -8.70 17.82 22.89
CA LEU A 586 -10.01 17.22 22.71
C LEU A 586 -10.59 16.75 24.05
N THR A 587 -11.81 17.19 24.38
CA THR A 587 -12.46 16.84 25.65
C THR A 587 -13.43 15.67 25.49
N GLY A 588 -13.78 15.04 26.62
CA GLY A 588 -14.83 14.02 26.63
C GLY A 588 -16.20 14.54 26.20
N GLN A 589 -16.49 15.84 26.37
CA GLN A 589 -17.74 16.44 25.86
C GLN A 589 -17.70 16.59 24.35
N THR A 590 -16.57 17.03 23.78
CA THR A 590 -16.39 17.12 22.33
C THR A 590 -16.56 15.74 21.69
N LEU A 591 -15.96 14.71 22.28
CA LEU A 591 -16.09 13.35 21.77
C LEU A 591 -17.55 12.83 21.80
N ARG A 592 -18.36 13.22 22.80
CA ARG A 592 -19.80 12.90 22.81
C ARG A 592 -20.55 13.58 21.65
N ARG A 593 -20.19 14.83 21.33
CA ARG A 593 -20.76 15.56 20.16
C ARG A 593 -20.37 14.93 18.83
N PHE A 594 -19.16 14.38 18.72
CA PHE A 594 -18.80 13.51 17.59
C PHE A 594 -19.69 12.27 17.54
N GLY A 595 -19.99 11.65 18.69
CA GLY A 595 -20.93 10.52 18.76
C GLY A 595 -22.34 10.87 18.27
N ASP A 596 -22.87 12.03 18.69
CA ASP A 596 -24.15 12.55 18.20
C ASP A 596 -24.13 12.74 16.68
N ALA A 597 -23.06 13.35 16.14
CA ALA A 597 -22.88 13.51 14.70
C ALA A 597 -22.82 12.18 13.94
N VAL A 598 -22.25 11.11 14.52
CA VAL A 598 -22.28 9.76 13.91
C VAL A 598 -23.70 9.20 13.88
N ARG A 599 -24.49 9.39 14.94
CA ARG A 599 -25.90 8.93 14.98
C ARG A 599 -26.76 9.64 13.96
N GLU A 600 -26.55 10.94 13.80
CA GLU A 600 -27.25 11.80 12.83
C GLU A 600 -26.73 11.64 11.40
N GLY A 601 -25.55 11.02 11.25
CA GLY A 601 -24.93 10.76 9.96
C GLY A 601 -24.19 11.95 9.35
N GLY A 602 -23.75 12.90 10.17
CA GLY A 602 -22.88 14.01 9.77
C GLY A 602 -21.47 13.55 9.36
N LEU A 603 -20.99 12.40 9.87
CA LEU A 603 -19.65 11.87 9.58
C LEU A 603 -19.59 10.76 8.53
N VAL A 604 -20.67 10.51 7.78
CA VAL A 604 -20.74 9.46 6.75
C VAL A 604 -19.80 9.69 5.55
N GLY A 605 -19.40 10.95 5.32
CA GLY A 605 -18.45 11.35 4.30
C GLY A 605 -16.98 11.16 4.71
N VAL A 606 -16.72 11.03 6.02
CA VAL A 606 -15.37 11.02 6.58
C VAL A 606 -14.66 9.71 6.28
N SER A 607 -13.47 9.83 5.73
CA SER A 607 -12.57 8.74 5.35
C SER A 607 -11.32 8.65 6.22
N SER A 608 -10.91 9.75 6.84
CA SER A 608 -9.77 9.85 7.73
C SER A 608 -10.16 10.70 8.95
N LEU A 609 -9.96 10.14 10.14
CA LEU A 609 -10.22 10.81 11.41
C LEU A 609 -9.06 10.57 12.36
N ASP A 610 -8.30 11.63 12.65
CA ASP A 610 -7.18 11.59 13.57
C ASP A 610 -7.54 12.37 14.84
N LEU A 611 -7.69 11.64 15.95
CA LEU A 611 -8.00 12.15 17.28
C LEU A 611 -6.85 11.89 18.26
N SER A 612 -5.67 11.55 17.74
CA SER A 612 -4.55 11.08 18.55
C SER A 612 -3.98 12.14 19.49
N ARG A 613 -3.16 11.72 20.46
CA ARG A 613 -2.48 12.57 21.44
C ARG A 613 -3.42 13.46 22.27
N ASN A 614 -4.65 13.02 22.50
CA ASN A 614 -5.61 13.68 23.37
C ASN A 614 -5.83 12.86 24.65
N GLY A 615 -4.79 12.76 25.48
CA GLY A 615 -4.77 11.91 26.69
C GLY A 615 -5.72 12.33 27.81
N SER A 616 -6.33 13.52 27.72
CA SER A 616 -7.29 14.04 28.71
C SER A 616 -8.68 13.39 28.60
N ILE A 617 -8.95 12.60 27.56
CA ILE A 617 -10.25 11.97 27.34
C ILE A 617 -10.40 10.75 28.24
N GLY A 618 -11.38 10.80 29.14
CA GLY A 618 -11.71 9.67 30.00
C GLY A 618 -12.32 8.48 29.25
N ARG A 619 -12.06 7.27 29.77
CA ARG A 619 -12.58 5.98 29.26
C ARG A 619 -14.09 5.99 28.99
N GLY A 620 -14.87 6.63 29.85
CA GLY A 620 -16.32 6.72 29.70
C GLY A 620 -16.76 7.46 28.44
N ALA A 621 -16.08 8.55 28.06
CA ALA A 621 -16.38 9.30 26.84
C ALA A 621 -16.06 8.47 25.59
N TRP A 622 -14.92 7.77 25.58
CA TRP A 622 -14.59 6.84 24.50
C TRP A 622 -15.60 5.71 24.38
N GLY A 623 -16.04 5.12 25.50
CA GLY A 623 -17.04 4.06 25.49
C GLY A 623 -18.39 4.52 24.90
N GLU A 624 -18.80 5.75 25.20
CA GLU A 624 -20.02 6.34 24.63
C GLU A 624 -19.90 6.65 23.13
N PHE A 625 -18.74 7.14 22.68
CA PHE A 625 -18.48 7.38 21.27
C PHE A 625 -18.48 6.08 20.47
N MET A 626 -17.77 5.06 20.94
CA MET A 626 -17.76 3.73 20.33
C MET A 626 -19.17 3.14 20.24
N ARG A 627 -19.95 3.26 21.33
CA ARG A 627 -21.36 2.87 21.33
C ARG A 627 -22.18 3.65 20.29
N ALA A 628 -21.99 4.97 20.18
CA ALA A 628 -22.68 5.80 19.20
C ALA A 628 -22.40 5.34 17.76
N VAL A 629 -21.15 4.95 17.46
CA VAL A 629 -20.76 4.39 16.17
C VAL A 629 -21.47 3.05 15.92
N ALA A 630 -21.47 2.15 16.91
CA ALA A 630 -22.08 0.83 16.80
C ALA A 630 -23.61 0.87 16.60
N GLU A 631 -24.28 1.81 17.29
CA GLU A 631 -25.74 1.98 17.25
C GLU A 631 -26.23 2.81 16.06
N SER A 632 -25.34 3.55 15.39
CA SER A 632 -25.73 4.41 14.27
C SER A 632 -26.28 3.60 13.10
N LYS A 633 -27.44 4.02 12.58
CA LYS A 633 -28.06 3.39 11.40
C LYS A 633 -27.18 3.50 10.15
N ARG A 634 -26.42 4.59 10.02
CA ARG A 634 -25.55 4.87 8.85
C ARG A 634 -24.10 4.48 9.12
N GLY A 635 -23.65 4.51 10.38
CA GLY A 635 -22.26 4.26 10.74
C GLY A 635 -21.30 5.27 10.09
N MET A 636 -20.07 4.84 9.85
CA MET A 636 -19.06 5.60 9.10
C MET A 636 -18.50 4.74 7.96
N PRO A 637 -19.27 4.54 6.87
CA PRO A 637 -18.98 3.53 5.86
C PRO A 637 -17.75 3.83 5.02
N LYS A 638 -17.31 5.10 4.95
CA LYS A 638 -16.13 5.53 4.21
C LYS A 638 -14.86 5.61 5.06
N LEU A 639 -14.95 5.43 6.38
CA LEU A 639 -13.81 5.59 7.28
C LEU A 639 -12.78 4.48 7.02
N LYS A 640 -11.60 4.89 6.56
CA LYS A 640 -10.44 4.03 6.29
C LYS A 640 -9.40 4.11 7.40
N ASN A 641 -9.15 5.32 7.89
CA ASN A 641 -8.13 5.58 8.90
C ASN A 641 -8.76 6.22 10.14
N LEU A 642 -8.55 5.59 11.29
CA LEU A 642 -8.94 6.11 12.60
C LEU A 642 -7.72 6.11 13.53
N ASP A 643 -7.04 7.25 13.68
CA ASP A 643 -5.91 7.35 14.59
C ASP A 643 -6.37 7.81 15.97
N LEU A 644 -6.09 6.97 16.98
CA LEU A 644 -6.47 7.17 18.37
C LEU A 644 -5.27 7.04 19.31
N HIS A 645 -4.03 7.03 18.80
CA HIS A 645 -2.85 6.78 19.64
C HIS A 645 -2.74 7.83 20.75
N GLY A 646 -2.38 7.44 21.97
CA GLY A 646 -2.21 8.39 23.08
C GLY A 646 -3.50 9.08 23.58
N THR A 647 -4.65 8.40 23.54
CA THR A 647 -5.96 8.94 23.98
C THR A 647 -6.62 8.18 25.13
N GLY A 648 -6.05 7.05 25.57
CA GLY A 648 -6.64 6.19 26.61
C GLY A 648 -7.71 5.21 26.09
N VAL A 649 -8.00 5.22 24.78
CA VAL A 649 -8.94 4.27 24.16
C VAL A 649 -8.48 2.81 24.28
N GLU A 650 -7.17 2.59 24.41
CA GLU A 650 -6.58 1.27 24.61
C GLU A 650 -7.20 0.58 25.83
N PHE A 651 -7.73 1.31 26.81
CA PHE A 651 -8.30 0.73 28.02
C PHE A 651 -9.79 0.35 27.94
N ILE A 652 -10.43 0.47 26.78
CA ILE A 652 -11.84 0.11 26.58
C ILE A 652 -12.02 -0.92 25.45
N GLY A 653 -11.10 -1.88 25.36
CA GLY A 653 -11.01 -2.84 24.26
C GLY A 653 -12.32 -3.56 23.92
N GLY A 654 -13.13 -3.90 24.93
CA GLY A 654 -14.43 -4.56 24.71
C GLY A 654 -15.42 -3.72 23.91
N LYS A 655 -15.58 -2.43 24.26
CA LYS A 655 -16.47 -1.51 23.53
C LYS A 655 -15.95 -1.26 22.10
N VAL A 656 -14.64 -1.21 21.92
CA VAL A 656 -14.00 -1.12 20.59
C VAL A 656 -14.31 -2.38 19.77
N ALA A 657 -14.17 -3.58 20.34
CA ALA A 657 -14.50 -4.84 19.69
C ALA A 657 -15.97 -4.89 19.25
N LEU A 658 -16.91 -4.50 20.14
CA LEU A 658 -18.34 -4.42 19.78
C LEU A 658 -18.61 -3.45 18.64
N THR A 659 -17.87 -2.33 18.59
CA THR A 659 -18.00 -1.36 17.51
C THR A 659 -17.51 -1.93 16.19
N PHE A 660 -16.40 -2.66 16.18
CA PHE A 660 -15.94 -3.36 14.99
C PHE A 660 -16.93 -4.42 14.54
N ALA A 661 -17.44 -5.23 15.47
CA ALA A 661 -18.38 -6.30 15.14
C ALA A 661 -19.78 -5.82 14.75
N SER A 662 -20.08 -4.52 14.90
CA SER A 662 -21.37 -3.93 14.51
C SER A 662 -21.57 -3.81 12.98
N GLY A 663 -20.51 -3.96 12.18
CA GLY A 663 -20.56 -3.75 10.73
C GLY A 663 -20.69 -2.29 10.31
N ARG A 664 -20.51 -1.33 11.24
CA ARG A 664 -20.65 0.13 10.99
C ARG A 664 -19.38 0.80 10.49
N LEU A 665 -18.27 0.07 10.43
CA LEU A 665 -16.95 0.53 9.94
C LEU A 665 -16.39 -0.40 8.84
N PRO A 666 -17.14 -0.69 7.75
CA PRO A 666 -16.79 -1.70 6.77
C PRO A 666 -15.51 -1.42 5.97
N SER A 667 -15.11 -0.14 5.85
CA SER A 667 -13.93 0.27 5.08
C SER A 667 -12.69 0.50 5.94
N LEU A 668 -12.75 0.21 7.25
CA LEU A 668 -11.64 0.52 8.15
C LEU A 668 -10.42 -0.37 7.84
N GLU A 669 -9.30 0.30 7.55
CA GLU A 669 -8.02 -0.30 7.16
C GLU A 669 -6.96 -0.05 8.26
N GLY A 670 -6.92 1.17 8.82
CA GLY A 670 -5.93 1.59 9.81
C GLY A 670 -6.54 2.07 11.13
N LEU A 671 -6.00 1.57 12.24
CA LEU A 671 -6.33 1.97 13.60
C LEU A 671 -5.02 2.35 14.29
N GLY A 672 -4.82 3.62 14.66
CA GLY A 672 -3.55 4.10 15.23
C GLY A 672 -3.14 3.45 16.56
N VAL A 673 -3.96 2.55 17.09
CA VAL A 673 -3.73 1.76 18.31
C VAL A 673 -3.73 0.28 17.93
N GLY A 674 -2.61 -0.40 18.21
CA GLY A 674 -2.46 -1.84 17.95
C GLY A 674 -2.88 -2.75 19.12
N SER A 675 -2.92 -2.22 20.35
CA SER A 675 -3.14 -3.03 21.55
C SER A 675 -4.28 -2.47 22.41
N PHE A 676 -5.19 -3.34 22.84
CA PHE A 676 -6.35 -3.01 23.67
C PHE A 676 -6.39 -3.85 24.93
N PHE A 677 -6.50 -3.18 26.08
CA PHE A 677 -6.75 -3.77 27.38
C PHE A 677 -8.22 -4.13 27.57
N LEU A 678 -8.45 -5.30 28.15
CA LEU A 678 -9.74 -5.85 28.53
C LEU A 678 -9.81 -6.01 30.04
N ASP A 679 -10.89 -5.51 30.63
CA ASP A 679 -11.37 -5.90 31.96
C ASP A 679 -12.41 -7.03 31.83
N SER A 680 -13.04 -7.43 32.95
CA SER A 680 -14.04 -8.50 32.97
C SER A 680 -15.26 -8.20 32.08
N GLU A 681 -15.77 -6.96 32.11
CA GLU A 681 -16.85 -6.53 31.21
C GLU A 681 -16.38 -6.55 29.74
N GLY A 682 -15.19 -6.02 29.48
CA GLY A 682 -14.61 -5.95 28.15
C GLY A 682 -14.34 -7.32 27.52
N LEU A 683 -14.06 -8.34 28.33
CA LEU A 683 -13.93 -9.71 27.89
C LEU A 683 -15.28 -10.29 27.42
N GLY A 684 -16.36 -10.02 28.14
CA GLY A 684 -17.72 -10.37 27.74
C GLY A 684 -18.14 -9.66 26.45
N ASP A 685 -17.83 -8.37 26.34
CA ASP A 685 -18.05 -7.57 25.13
C ASP A 685 -17.28 -8.12 23.92
N LEU A 686 -16.02 -8.56 24.11
CA LEU A 686 -15.24 -9.21 23.05
C LEU A 686 -15.88 -10.54 22.62
N GLY A 687 -16.36 -11.35 23.57
CA GLY A 687 -17.11 -12.57 23.25
C GLY A 687 -18.34 -12.30 22.40
N GLU A 688 -19.15 -11.31 22.78
CA GLU A 688 -20.30 -10.88 21.98
C GLU A 688 -19.89 -10.35 20.59
N ALA A 689 -18.79 -9.59 20.50
CA ALA A 689 -18.25 -9.12 19.24
C ALA A 689 -17.82 -10.27 18.31
N VAL A 690 -17.24 -11.34 18.87
CA VAL A 690 -16.88 -12.56 18.13
C VAL A 690 -18.13 -13.29 17.59
N ARG A 691 -19.20 -13.37 18.37
CA ARG A 691 -20.48 -13.97 17.93
C ARG A 691 -21.11 -13.19 16.76
N ARG A 692 -21.03 -11.86 16.78
CA ARG A 692 -21.61 -10.98 15.74
C ARG A 692 -20.88 -11.05 14.40
N GLY A 693 -19.55 -11.18 14.41
CA GLY A 693 -18.75 -11.42 13.20
C GLY A 693 -18.69 -10.27 12.17
N GLY A 694 -19.25 -9.10 12.46
CA GLY A 694 -19.30 -7.94 11.55
C GLY A 694 -18.02 -7.11 11.43
N TRP A 695 -16.85 -7.72 11.67
CA TRP A 695 -15.56 -7.02 11.75
C TRP A 695 -15.10 -6.45 10.39
N PRO A 696 -14.36 -5.32 10.38
CA PRO A 696 -13.82 -4.76 9.14
C PRO A 696 -12.85 -5.74 8.46
N PRO A 697 -13.04 -6.08 7.18
CA PRO A 697 -12.27 -7.13 6.51
C PRO A 697 -10.83 -6.73 6.18
N GLN A 698 -10.53 -5.44 6.07
CA GLN A 698 -9.19 -4.92 5.74
C GLN A 698 -8.35 -4.58 6.97
N LEU A 699 -8.96 -4.61 8.16
CA LEU A 699 -8.26 -4.31 9.40
C LEU A 699 -7.35 -5.49 9.77
N CYS A 700 -6.14 -5.20 10.23
CA CYS A 700 -5.16 -6.23 10.59
C CYS A 700 -4.34 -5.85 11.83
N ASN A 701 -3.72 -6.87 12.44
CA ASN A 701 -2.74 -6.72 13.53
C ASN A 701 -3.26 -6.07 14.82
N ILE A 702 -4.49 -6.41 15.23
CA ILE A 702 -5.02 -6.07 16.55
C ILE A 702 -4.52 -7.06 17.60
N HIS A 703 -4.12 -6.52 18.74
CA HIS A 703 -3.73 -7.25 19.94
C HIS A 703 -4.70 -6.95 21.08
N PHE A 704 -5.34 -7.98 21.62
CA PHE A 704 -6.14 -7.85 22.85
C PHE A 704 -5.35 -8.40 24.05
N ILE A 705 -5.28 -7.61 25.11
CA ILE A 705 -4.54 -7.87 26.34
C ILE A 705 -5.52 -7.83 27.51
N ILE A 706 -5.61 -8.89 28.32
CA ILE A 706 -6.30 -8.79 29.60
C ILE A 706 -5.39 -8.01 30.55
N GLY A 707 -5.82 -6.81 30.92
CA GLY A 707 -5.07 -5.93 31.79
C GLY A 707 -5.26 -6.36 33.24
N PHE A 708 -4.18 -6.80 33.89
CA PHE A 708 -4.19 -7.01 35.34
C PHE A 708 -4.42 -5.67 36.05
N SER A 709 -5.66 -5.40 36.47
CA SER A 709 -5.85 -4.61 37.67
C SER A 709 -5.47 -5.50 38.85
N LEU A 710 -4.62 -5.02 39.75
CA LEU A 710 -4.25 -5.67 41.01
C LEU A 710 -5.45 -6.06 41.91
N THR A 711 -6.67 -5.70 41.51
CA THR A 711 -7.92 -5.87 42.25
C THR A 711 -8.76 -7.10 41.84
N GLU A 712 -8.55 -7.72 40.67
CA GLU A 712 -9.37 -8.85 40.19
C GLU A 712 -8.55 -10.03 39.60
N PRO A 713 -7.81 -10.79 40.43
CA PRO A 713 -7.09 -11.98 39.98
C PRO A 713 -8.05 -13.17 39.79
N ASN A 714 -8.80 -13.20 38.67
CA ASN A 714 -9.49 -14.37 38.07
C ASN A 714 -10.60 -13.92 37.09
N CYS A 715 -10.26 -13.32 35.95
CA CYS A 715 -11.28 -13.12 34.91
C CYS A 715 -11.68 -14.48 34.31
N ASP A 716 -12.98 -14.75 34.16
CA ASP A 716 -13.48 -15.99 33.57
C ASP A 716 -13.37 -15.95 32.04
N LEU A 717 -12.51 -16.79 31.48
CA LEU A 717 -12.23 -16.87 30.05
C LEU A 717 -13.22 -17.76 29.29
N ASP A 718 -14.04 -18.53 30.00
CA ASP A 718 -14.89 -19.56 29.40
C ASP A 718 -15.88 -18.98 28.39
N GLU A 719 -16.46 -17.81 28.68
CA GLU A 719 -17.39 -17.15 27.77
C GLU A 719 -16.75 -16.72 26.45
N LEU A 720 -15.51 -16.22 26.48
CA LEU A 720 -14.80 -15.86 25.24
C LEU A 720 -14.51 -17.10 24.40
N PHE A 721 -14.00 -18.17 25.01
CA PHE A 721 -13.68 -19.41 24.30
C PHE A 721 -14.94 -20.11 23.77
N ARG A 722 -16.05 -20.06 24.53
CA ARG A 722 -17.36 -20.51 24.10
C ARG A 722 -17.87 -19.66 22.93
N ALA A 723 -17.74 -18.34 22.99
CA ALA A 723 -18.11 -17.45 21.88
C ALA A 723 -17.33 -17.74 20.59
N ILE A 724 -16.02 -17.99 20.69
CA ILE A 724 -15.20 -18.47 19.55
C ILE A 724 -15.72 -19.83 19.06
N GLY A 725 -16.14 -20.70 19.98
CA GLY A 725 -16.78 -21.98 19.73
C GLY A 725 -18.23 -21.91 19.20
N GLU A 726 -18.89 -20.76 19.25
CA GLU A 726 -20.25 -20.56 18.75
C GLU A 726 -20.25 -19.81 17.41
N SER A 727 -19.26 -18.94 17.19
CA SER A 727 -19.15 -18.13 15.99
C SER A 727 -18.82 -18.97 14.75
N GLU A 728 -19.59 -18.78 13.66
CA GLU A 728 -19.30 -19.41 12.38
C GLU A 728 -17.94 -18.98 11.79
N ARG A 729 -17.54 -17.74 12.05
CA ARG A 729 -16.27 -17.16 11.57
C ARG A 729 -15.12 -17.34 12.56
N GLY A 730 -15.43 -17.65 13.82
CA GLY A 730 -14.43 -17.71 14.88
C GLY A 730 -13.85 -16.35 15.25
N LEU A 731 -12.61 -16.37 15.74
CA LEU A 731 -11.86 -15.16 16.05
C LEU A 731 -11.55 -14.42 14.74
N PRO A 732 -11.85 -13.11 14.63
CA PRO A 732 -11.71 -12.37 13.39
C PRO A 732 -10.23 -12.33 12.93
N PRO A 733 -9.95 -12.35 11.60
CA PRO A 733 -8.59 -12.35 11.06
C PRO A 733 -7.72 -11.17 11.49
N CYS A 734 -8.36 -10.06 11.87
CA CYS A 734 -7.66 -8.87 12.35
C CYS A 734 -7.01 -9.07 13.72
N VAL A 735 -7.48 -10.02 14.54
CA VAL A 735 -6.92 -10.31 15.88
C VAL A 735 -5.76 -11.28 15.75
N ALA A 736 -4.57 -10.72 15.59
CA ALA A 736 -3.34 -11.50 15.42
C ALA A 736 -2.74 -11.95 16.77
N GLN A 737 -3.06 -11.26 17.86
CA GLN A 737 -2.47 -11.53 19.17
C GLN A 737 -3.52 -11.50 20.29
N LEU A 738 -3.46 -12.48 21.19
CA LEU A 738 -4.34 -12.60 22.34
C LEU A 738 -3.52 -12.91 23.59
N THR A 739 -3.48 -11.97 24.53
CA THR A 739 -2.80 -12.10 25.84
C THR A 739 -3.87 -12.17 26.93
N ILE A 740 -4.06 -13.33 27.53
CA ILE A 740 -5.12 -13.63 28.52
C ILE A 740 -4.52 -14.09 29.86
N ASN A 741 -3.39 -13.50 30.22
CA ASN A 741 -2.63 -13.82 31.42
C ASN A 741 -3.51 -13.73 32.69
N GLY A 742 -3.39 -14.73 33.56
CA GLY A 742 -4.07 -14.75 34.87
C GLY A 742 -5.58 -14.99 34.85
N GLY A 743 -6.19 -15.16 33.67
CA GLY A 743 -7.58 -15.57 33.55
C GLY A 743 -7.78 -17.06 33.87
N ARG A 744 -8.97 -17.43 34.35
CA ARG A 744 -9.37 -18.81 34.60
C ARG A 744 -10.00 -19.40 33.35
N LEU A 745 -9.48 -20.53 32.88
CA LEU A 745 -10.01 -21.27 31.73
C LEU A 745 -10.39 -22.68 32.17
N SER A 746 -11.63 -23.10 31.96
CA SER A 746 -12.09 -24.46 32.29
C SER A 746 -11.71 -25.47 31.21
N GLU A 747 -11.63 -26.74 31.61
CA GLU A 747 -11.45 -27.83 30.64
C GLU A 747 -12.68 -27.95 29.72
N GLU A 748 -13.88 -27.66 30.24
CA GLU A 748 -15.15 -27.73 29.49
C GLU A 748 -15.19 -26.71 28.34
N ALA A 749 -14.75 -25.48 28.58
CA ALA A 749 -14.69 -24.45 27.54
C ALA A 749 -13.71 -24.82 26.41
N LEU A 750 -12.55 -25.37 26.77
CA LEU A 750 -11.57 -25.87 25.79
C LEU A 750 -12.09 -27.08 25.01
N ALA A 751 -12.75 -28.03 25.67
CA ALA A 751 -13.36 -29.19 25.02
C ALA A 751 -14.50 -28.77 24.08
N PHE A 752 -15.31 -27.80 24.49
CA PHE A 752 -16.34 -27.21 23.64
C PHE A 752 -15.74 -26.56 22.39
N LEU A 753 -14.66 -25.78 22.54
CA LEU A 753 -13.99 -25.18 21.39
C LEU A 753 -13.41 -26.26 20.46
N ALA A 754 -12.69 -27.25 21.00
CA ALA A 754 -12.07 -28.33 20.24
C ALA A 754 -13.06 -29.16 19.40
N THR A 755 -14.27 -29.39 19.93
CA THR A 755 -15.32 -30.17 19.24
C THR A 755 -16.00 -29.39 18.12
N ASN A 756 -15.98 -28.06 18.16
CA ASN A 756 -16.60 -27.19 17.16
C ASN A 756 -15.65 -26.73 16.03
N GLY A 757 -14.48 -27.35 15.88
CA GLY A 757 -13.51 -27.01 14.83
C GLY A 757 -13.70 -27.69 13.47
N GLY A 758 -14.55 -28.72 13.37
CA GLY A 758 -14.55 -29.69 12.26
C GLY A 758 -15.45 -29.40 11.03
N GLY A 759 -15.78 -28.15 10.72
CA GLY A 759 -16.55 -27.80 9.52
C GLY A 759 -15.68 -27.61 8.27
N ALA A 760 -16.26 -27.66 7.07
CA ALA A 760 -15.56 -27.44 5.77
C ALA A 760 -15.01 -26.00 5.55
N GLY A 761 -14.97 -25.16 6.60
CA GLY A 761 -14.48 -23.78 6.57
C GLY A 761 -13.08 -23.62 7.19
N GLU A 762 -12.51 -22.41 7.09
CA GLU A 762 -11.27 -22.07 7.78
C GLU A 762 -11.44 -22.20 9.31
N GLY A 763 -10.42 -22.70 10.00
CA GLY A 763 -10.50 -22.92 11.43
C GLY A 763 -10.61 -21.62 12.22
N ARG A 764 -11.35 -21.65 13.32
CA ARG A 764 -11.79 -20.46 14.09
C ARG A 764 -10.69 -19.69 14.82
N LEU A 765 -9.45 -20.17 14.75
CA LEU A 765 -8.24 -19.55 15.29
C LEU A 765 -7.11 -19.50 14.25
N SER A 766 -7.43 -19.71 12.97
CA SER A 766 -6.46 -19.89 11.88
C SER A 766 -5.48 -18.73 11.70
N HIS A 767 -5.91 -17.51 12.03
CA HIS A 767 -5.14 -16.26 11.87
C HIS A 767 -4.38 -15.82 13.13
N LEU A 768 -4.59 -16.49 14.27
CA LEU A 768 -3.94 -16.13 15.52
C LEU A 768 -2.43 -16.44 15.43
N LYS A 769 -1.58 -15.44 15.66
CA LYS A 769 -0.11 -15.55 15.60
C LYS A 769 0.54 -15.68 16.97
N TYR A 770 -0.04 -15.06 17.99
CA TYR A 770 0.50 -15.04 19.34
C TYR A 770 -0.61 -15.32 20.35
N LEU A 771 -0.42 -16.37 21.16
CA LEU A 771 -1.28 -16.68 22.29
C LEU A 771 -0.45 -16.68 23.58
N GLU A 772 -0.87 -15.89 24.55
CA GLU A 772 -0.23 -15.85 25.86
C GLU A 772 -1.24 -16.12 26.98
N VAL A 773 -0.99 -17.19 27.72
CA VAL A 773 -1.86 -17.81 28.76
C VAL A 773 -1.04 -18.06 30.03
N SER A 774 -0.18 -17.12 30.38
CA SER A 774 0.69 -17.21 31.57
C SER A 774 -0.11 -17.00 32.85
N CYS A 775 0.28 -17.68 33.94
CA CYS A 775 -0.42 -17.61 35.24
C CYS A 775 -1.92 -17.97 35.23
N SER A 776 -2.43 -18.68 34.21
CA SER A 776 -3.86 -18.94 33.99
C SER A 776 -4.39 -20.23 34.65
N GLY A 777 -3.62 -20.85 35.55
CA GLY A 777 -4.02 -22.10 36.21
C GLY A 777 -4.16 -23.29 35.25
N ILE A 778 -3.44 -23.26 34.13
CA ILE A 778 -3.40 -24.38 33.17
C ILE A 778 -2.69 -25.56 33.83
N ASP A 779 -3.36 -26.71 33.85
CA ASP A 779 -2.82 -27.99 34.31
C ASP A 779 -2.59 -28.93 33.11
N ASN A 780 -2.12 -30.15 33.36
CA ASN A 780 -1.88 -31.13 32.31
C ASN A 780 -3.13 -31.45 31.47
N ALA A 781 -4.32 -31.46 32.08
CA ALA A 781 -5.57 -31.80 31.39
C ALA A 781 -5.99 -30.66 30.44
N ARG A 782 -5.98 -29.41 30.93
CA ARG A 782 -6.26 -28.22 30.11
C ARG A 782 -5.23 -28.04 29.00
N LEU A 783 -3.96 -28.29 29.29
CA LEU A 783 -2.92 -28.22 28.26
C LEU A 783 -3.15 -29.26 27.17
N ARG A 784 -3.54 -30.50 27.51
CA ARG A 784 -3.95 -31.49 26.51
C ARG A 784 -5.13 -31.00 25.66
N ARG A 785 -6.14 -30.39 26.27
CA ARG A 785 -7.27 -29.81 25.51
C ARG A 785 -6.85 -28.67 24.59
N LEU A 786 -5.87 -27.85 24.97
CA LEU A 786 -5.30 -26.83 24.08
C LEU A 786 -4.65 -27.44 22.83
N ALA A 787 -3.97 -28.60 22.95
CA ALA A 787 -3.47 -29.31 21.78
C ALA A 787 -4.60 -29.79 20.87
N GLU A 788 -5.70 -30.28 21.44
CA GLU A 788 -6.90 -30.67 20.68
C GLU A 788 -7.50 -29.45 19.95
N VAL A 789 -7.64 -28.30 20.63
CA VAL A 789 -8.10 -27.03 20.03
C VAL A 789 -7.22 -26.64 18.83
N PHE A 790 -5.90 -26.60 19.00
CA PHE A 790 -5.00 -26.20 17.91
C PHE A 790 -5.00 -27.19 16.74
N SER A 791 -5.20 -28.47 17.04
CA SER A 791 -5.31 -29.51 16.01
C SER A 791 -6.63 -29.39 15.24
N SER A 792 -7.75 -29.13 15.93
CA SER A 792 -9.08 -29.00 15.33
C SER A 792 -9.26 -27.71 14.53
N HIS A 793 -8.63 -26.61 14.92
CA HIS A 793 -8.81 -25.30 14.28
C HIS A 793 -7.69 -24.89 13.32
N GLU A 794 -6.77 -25.80 13.01
CA GLU A 794 -5.69 -25.55 12.05
C GLU A 794 -5.01 -24.19 12.28
N CYS A 795 -4.50 -23.93 13.49
CA CYS A 795 -3.83 -22.69 13.87
C CYS A 795 -2.47 -22.49 13.15
N ARG A 796 -2.49 -22.41 11.82
CA ARG A 796 -1.31 -22.44 10.94
C ARG A 796 -0.46 -21.20 11.06
N GLU A 797 -1.08 -20.07 11.41
CA GLU A 797 -0.39 -18.81 11.62
C GLU A 797 0.20 -18.66 13.02
N LEU A 798 -0.06 -19.60 13.95
CA LEU A 798 0.40 -19.51 15.34
C LEU A 798 1.92 -19.67 15.41
N GLU A 799 2.61 -18.58 15.75
CA GLU A 799 4.07 -18.48 15.84
C GLU A 799 4.55 -18.65 17.29
N HIS A 800 3.77 -18.18 18.25
CA HIS A 800 4.17 -18.11 19.65
C HIS A 800 3.04 -18.56 20.58
N VAL A 801 3.37 -19.47 21.49
CA VAL A 801 2.51 -19.88 22.61
C VAL A 801 3.28 -19.70 23.90
N ASN A 802 2.82 -18.80 24.77
CA ASN A 802 3.44 -18.53 26.05
C ASN A 802 2.60 -19.11 27.20
N LEU A 803 3.15 -20.11 27.90
CA LEU A 803 2.55 -20.83 29.01
C LEU A 803 3.28 -20.57 30.34
N ARG A 804 4.05 -19.49 30.43
CA ARG A 804 4.89 -19.20 31.60
C ARG A 804 4.11 -19.20 32.91
N ASP A 805 4.80 -19.58 33.99
CA ASP A 805 4.32 -19.49 35.37
C ASP A 805 3.01 -20.28 35.65
N ASN A 806 2.67 -21.24 34.80
CA ASN A 806 1.62 -22.23 35.08
C ASN A 806 2.21 -23.42 35.87
N ASN A 807 2.30 -23.25 37.19
CA ASN A 807 2.95 -24.19 38.10
C ASN A 807 2.29 -25.58 38.22
N GLN A 808 1.16 -25.83 37.56
CA GLN A 808 0.49 -27.14 37.52
C GLN A 808 0.85 -27.94 36.26
N ILE A 809 1.50 -27.32 35.28
CA ILE A 809 2.01 -28.01 34.10
C ILE A 809 3.26 -28.80 34.50
N THR A 810 3.23 -30.10 34.21
CA THR A 810 4.33 -31.04 34.42
C THR A 810 4.89 -31.54 33.09
N ALA A 811 6.03 -32.23 33.15
CA ALA A 811 6.65 -32.85 31.98
C ALA A 811 5.71 -33.76 31.18
N ALA A 812 4.84 -34.51 31.87
CA ALA A 812 3.84 -35.36 31.24
C ALA A 812 2.78 -34.55 30.47
N GLY A 813 2.42 -33.36 30.96
CA GLY A 813 1.49 -32.45 30.30
C GLY A 813 2.05 -31.89 28.99
N VAL A 814 3.29 -31.37 29.03
CA VAL A 814 3.96 -30.85 27.81
C VAL A 814 4.18 -31.97 26.79
N SER A 815 4.55 -33.17 27.24
CA SER A 815 4.69 -34.34 26.37
C SER A 815 3.36 -34.68 25.68
N ALA A 816 2.26 -34.73 26.43
CA ALA A 816 0.94 -34.99 25.87
C ALA A 816 0.48 -33.90 24.90
N PHE A 817 0.83 -32.64 25.15
CA PHE A 817 0.55 -31.52 24.24
C PHE A 817 1.27 -31.66 22.90
N LEU A 818 2.58 -31.91 22.95
CA LEU A 818 3.40 -32.09 21.76
C LEU A 818 3.01 -33.36 20.99
N GLU A 819 2.69 -34.45 21.70
CA GLU A 819 2.12 -35.66 21.09
C GLU A 819 0.81 -35.33 20.38
N GLY A 820 -0.11 -34.60 21.01
CA GLY A 820 -1.38 -34.19 20.40
C GLY A 820 -1.17 -33.45 19.07
N ILE A 821 -0.23 -32.49 19.04
CA ILE A 821 0.12 -31.75 17.82
C ILE A 821 0.80 -32.67 16.78
N ALA A 822 1.67 -33.57 17.20
CA ALA A 822 2.37 -34.50 16.31
C ALA A 822 1.43 -35.48 15.60
N HIS A 823 0.32 -35.84 16.23
CA HIS A 823 -0.72 -36.70 15.64
C HIS A 823 -1.69 -35.93 14.72
N SER A 824 -1.61 -34.59 14.66
CA SER A 824 -2.41 -33.80 13.73
C SER A 824 -1.95 -34.00 12.28
N GLU A 825 -2.89 -34.22 11.35
CA GLU A 825 -2.61 -34.40 9.92
C GLU A 825 -1.95 -33.18 9.26
N ARG A 826 -2.09 -32.00 9.84
CA ARG A 826 -1.60 -30.73 9.27
C ARG A 826 -0.47 -30.10 10.09
N GLY A 827 -0.33 -30.43 11.37
CA GLY A 827 0.73 -29.93 12.25
C GLY A 827 0.67 -28.41 12.49
N MET A 828 1.75 -27.84 13.03
CA MET A 828 1.90 -26.40 13.29
C MET A 828 3.17 -25.86 12.63
N SER A 829 3.05 -25.54 11.34
CA SER A 829 4.21 -25.21 10.50
C SER A 829 4.93 -23.93 10.88
N LYS A 830 4.24 -22.95 11.49
CA LYS A 830 4.82 -21.64 11.85
C LYS A 830 5.16 -21.48 13.33
N LEU A 831 4.88 -22.47 14.17
CA LEU A 831 5.18 -22.38 15.60
C LEU A 831 6.69 -22.29 15.81
N LYS A 832 7.16 -21.13 16.25
CA LYS A 832 8.57 -20.83 16.54
C LYS A 832 8.88 -21.01 18.01
N SER A 833 7.98 -20.60 18.90
CA SER A 833 8.23 -20.63 20.35
C SER A 833 7.05 -21.24 21.12
N LEU A 834 7.37 -22.18 22.00
CA LEU A 834 6.48 -22.67 23.05
C LEU A 834 7.17 -22.45 24.40
N ASP A 835 6.80 -21.39 25.11
CA ASP A 835 7.49 -21.01 26.35
C ASP A 835 6.82 -21.65 27.56
N CYS A 836 7.53 -22.56 28.25
CA CYS A 836 7.06 -23.24 29.45
C CYS A 836 7.89 -22.90 30.71
N LEU A 837 8.61 -21.77 30.72
CA LEU A 837 9.39 -21.34 31.90
C LEU A 837 8.48 -21.10 33.13
N GLY A 838 8.97 -21.39 34.34
CA GLY A 838 8.19 -21.23 35.57
C GLY A 838 7.11 -22.29 35.82
N THR A 839 6.99 -23.30 34.94
CA THR A 839 6.18 -24.50 35.17
C THR A 839 6.93 -25.53 36.03
N LYS A 840 6.27 -26.59 36.52
CA LYS A 840 6.95 -27.72 37.20
C LYS A 840 7.71 -28.64 36.22
N CYS A 841 7.87 -28.24 34.97
CA CYS A 841 8.59 -28.99 33.93
C CYS A 841 10.12 -28.86 34.05
N VAL A 842 10.67 -29.00 35.26
CA VAL A 842 12.12 -28.88 35.49
C VAL A 842 12.88 -30.03 34.81
N GLU A 843 12.22 -31.18 34.58
CA GLU A 843 12.77 -32.35 33.90
C GLU A 843 11.74 -32.90 32.90
N LEU A 844 11.78 -32.44 31.66
CA LEU A 844 10.95 -32.99 30.59
C LEU A 844 11.37 -34.44 30.28
N ILE A 845 10.41 -35.36 30.12
CA ILE A 845 10.70 -36.72 29.62
C ILE A 845 11.06 -36.59 28.13
N GLY A 846 12.35 -36.65 27.84
CA GLY A 846 12.94 -36.30 26.55
C GLY A 846 12.54 -37.21 25.41
N GLY A 847 12.21 -38.48 25.67
CA GLY A 847 11.86 -39.46 24.63
C GLY A 847 10.63 -39.07 23.82
N LYS A 848 9.51 -38.79 24.51
CA LYS A 848 8.25 -38.35 23.88
C LYS A 848 8.39 -37.02 23.14
N VAL A 849 9.14 -36.08 23.72
CA VAL A 849 9.46 -34.80 23.06
C VAL A 849 10.27 -35.03 21.78
N ALA A 850 11.26 -35.92 21.82
CA ALA A 850 12.06 -36.28 20.64
C ALA A 850 11.19 -36.90 19.53
N LEU A 851 10.28 -37.80 19.88
CA LEU A 851 9.32 -38.38 18.91
C LEU A 851 8.41 -37.31 18.29
N ALA A 852 7.93 -36.35 19.10
CA ALA A 852 7.12 -35.24 18.59
C ALA A 852 7.92 -34.35 17.63
N PHE A 853 9.18 -34.04 17.94
CA PHE A 853 10.07 -33.31 17.04
C PHE A 853 10.33 -34.06 15.75
N ALA A 854 10.58 -35.36 15.82
CA ALA A 854 10.86 -36.19 14.67
C ALA A 854 9.64 -36.47 13.77
N SER A 855 8.43 -36.04 14.17
CA SER A 855 7.22 -36.16 13.37
C SER A 855 7.21 -35.30 12.11
N GLY A 856 8.06 -34.26 12.01
CA GLY A 856 8.04 -33.29 10.93
C GLY A 856 6.87 -32.29 11.00
N ARG A 857 6.05 -32.33 12.06
CA ARG A 857 4.87 -31.45 12.24
C ARG A 857 5.18 -30.11 12.90
N LEU A 858 6.42 -29.90 13.36
CA LEU A 858 6.90 -28.70 14.02
C LEU A 858 8.20 -28.16 13.36
N PRO A 859 8.21 -27.93 12.03
CA PRO A 859 9.45 -27.66 11.29
C PRO A 859 10.13 -26.33 11.67
N SER A 860 9.36 -25.33 12.08
CA SER A 860 9.85 -23.96 12.39
C SER A 860 10.12 -23.73 13.87
N LEU A 861 10.01 -24.76 14.70
CA LEU A 861 10.19 -24.61 16.14
C LEU A 861 11.66 -24.23 16.43
N GLU A 862 11.84 -23.17 17.21
CA GLU A 862 13.14 -22.62 17.62
C GLU A 862 13.42 -22.88 19.10
N GLY A 863 12.40 -22.91 19.97
CA GLY A 863 12.62 -23.14 21.39
C GLY A 863 11.39 -23.58 22.20
N LEU A 864 11.65 -24.35 23.27
CA LEU A 864 10.68 -24.79 24.28
C LEU A 864 10.84 -24.05 25.64
N GLY A 865 11.73 -23.06 25.72
CA GLY A 865 12.15 -22.45 26.99
C GLY A 865 13.05 -23.34 27.87
N VAL A 866 13.20 -24.63 27.57
CA VAL A 866 14.04 -25.61 28.28
C VAL A 866 15.18 -26.10 27.38
N ARG A 867 16.38 -26.28 27.94
CA ARG A 867 17.59 -26.71 27.20
C ARG A 867 18.10 -28.12 27.52
N SER A 868 17.55 -28.78 28.54
CA SER A 868 17.95 -30.13 28.95
C SER A 868 16.74 -31.01 29.20
N PHE A 869 16.79 -32.24 28.70
CA PHE A 869 15.72 -33.23 28.78
C PHE A 869 16.22 -34.48 29.50
N SER A 870 15.34 -35.10 30.27
CA SER A 870 15.65 -36.28 31.07
C SER A 870 15.19 -37.56 30.35
N LEU A 871 15.96 -38.65 30.40
CA LEU A 871 15.67 -39.91 29.71
C LEU A 871 15.66 -41.07 30.70
N ASP A 872 14.53 -41.76 30.81
CA ASP A 872 14.47 -43.10 31.40
C ASP A 872 14.75 -44.17 30.32
N SER A 873 14.63 -45.45 30.69
CA SER A 873 14.89 -46.58 29.78
C SER A 873 13.98 -46.58 28.54
N GLU A 874 12.70 -46.19 28.71
CA GLU A 874 11.74 -46.09 27.61
C GLU A 874 12.06 -44.87 26.72
N GLY A 875 12.30 -43.72 27.33
CA GLY A 875 12.60 -42.46 26.65
C GLY A 875 13.90 -42.52 25.84
N LEU A 876 14.88 -43.31 26.27
CA LEU A 876 16.08 -43.60 25.50
C LEU A 876 15.77 -44.37 24.21
N GLY A 877 14.82 -45.32 24.26
CA GLY A 877 14.31 -46.03 23.10
C GLY A 877 13.56 -45.10 22.13
N ASP A 878 12.70 -44.24 22.67
CA ASP A 878 11.96 -43.23 21.91
C ASP A 878 12.88 -42.22 21.22
N LEU A 879 13.95 -41.78 21.89
CA LEU A 879 14.98 -40.93 21.28
C LEU A 879 15.66 -41.65 20.12
N GLY A 880 15.99 -42.93 20.27
CA GLY A 880 16.54 -43.74 19.17
C GLY A 880 15.59 -43.79 17.98
N GLU A 881 14.32 -44.04 18.20
CA GLU A 881 13.29 -44.04 17.15
C GLU A 881 13.13 -42.66 16.48
N ALA A 882 13.16 -41.58 17.27
CA ALA A 882 13.14 -40.22 16.76
C ALA A 882 14.36 -39.89 15.87
N VAL A 883 15.54 -40.41 16.20
CA VAL A 883 16.76 -40.27 15.39
C VAL A 883 16.64 -41.00 14.05
N ARG A 884 15.98 -42.16 14.00
CA ARG A 884 15.70 -42.87 12.73
C ARG A 884 14.79 -42.09 11.81
N ARG A 885 13.74 -41.46 12.37
CA ARG A 885 12.72 -40.72 11.59
C ARG A 885 13.24 -39.43 10.96
N GLY A 886 14.19 -38.74 11.60
CA GLY A 886 14.93 -37.63 10.99
C GLY A 886 14.15 -36.34 10.71
N GLY A 887 12.88 -36.24 11.13
CA GLY A 887 11.99 -35.08 10.90
C GLY A 887 12.16 -33.90 11.85
N TRP A 888 13.35 -33.72 12.45
CA TRP A 888 13.61 -32.73 13.48
C TRP A 888 13.58 -31.27 12.97
N PRO A 889 13.23 -30.27 13.80
CA PRO A 889 13.24 -28.87 13.39
C PRO A 889 14.66 -28.36 13.10
N PHE A 890 14.82 -27.56 12.04
CA PHE A 890 16.14 -27.12 11.56
C PHE A 890 16.75 -25.97 12.35
N HIS A 891 15.91 -25.12 12.97
CA HIS A 891 16.32 -23.90 13.67
C HIS A 891 16.21 -24.01 15.20
N PHE A 892 16.01 -25.23 15.71
CA PHE A 892 15.86 -25.44 17.15
C PHE A 892 17.15 -25.12 17.91
N HIS A 893 17.04 -24.38 19.00
CA HIS A 893 18.14 -24.09 19.90
C HIS A 893 18.80 -25.38 20.42
N ILE A 894 20.07 -25.28 20.77
CA ILE A 894 20.86 -26.40 21.27
C ILE A 894 20.20 -27.05 22.50
N ILE A 895 20.01 -28.37 22.44
CA ILE A 895 19.46 -29.21 23.51
C ILE A 895 20.43 -30.28 24.01
N GLY A 896 20.23 -30.65 25.27
CA GLY A 896 20.88 -31.79 25.91
C GLY A 896 19.89 -32.86 26.36
N PHE A 897 20.33 -34.12 26.37
CA PHE A 897 19.61 -35.22 27.01
C PHE A 897 20.45 -35.82 28.13
N SER A 898 19.84 -36.19 29.26
CA SER A 898 20.50 -36.82 30.41
C SER A 898 19.72 -38.01 30.95
N LEU A 899 20.40 -39.12 31.26
CA LEU A 899 19.74 -40.26 31.90
C LEU A 899 19.26 -39.93 33.33
N THR A 900 18.08 -40.43 33.70
CA THR A 900 17.55 -40.35 35.06
C THR A 900 17.88 -41.58 35.90
N GLU A 901 18.05 -42.73 35.24
CA GLU A 901 18.25 -44.03 35.89
C GLU A 901 19.60 -44.66 35.47
N PRO A 902 20.27 -45.38 36.37
CA PRO A 902 21.45 -46.16 36.01
C PRO A 902 21.06 -47.44 35.25
N ASN A 903 22.02 -48.05 34.55
CA ASN A 903 21.90 -49.29 33.79
C ASN A 903 20.92 -49.25 32.60
N CYS A 904 20.57 -48.07 32.07
CA CYS A 904 19.81 -47.96 30.83
C CYS A 904 20.59 -48.55 29.64
N ASP A 905 19.89 -49.23 28.72
CA ASP A 905 20.48 -49.92 27.57
C ASP A 905 20.83 -48.94 26.43
N LEU A 906 22.08 -48.46 26.40
CA LEU A 906 22.55 -47.45 25.44
C LEU A 906 22.63 -47.99 24.00
N ASP A 907 22.77 -49.30 23.83
CA ASP A 907 22.94 -49.96 22.53
C ASP A 907 21.85 -49.59 21.52
N ARG A 908 20.60 -49.41 22.00
CA ARG A 908 19.46 -49.04 21.15
C ARG A 908 19.64 -47.66 20.51
N LEU A 909 20.10 -46.68 21.28
CA LEU A 909 20.34 -45.32 20.79
C LEU A 909 21.53 -45.30 19.82
N PHE A 910 22.65 -45.93 20.18
CA PHE A 910 23.84 -45.96 19.34
C PHE A 910 23.61 -46.69 18.01
N ARG A 911 22.87 -47.81 18.04
CA ARG A 911 22.45 -48.50 16.82
C ARG A 911 21.51 -47.63 15.97
N ALA A 912 20.55 -46.95 16.59
CA ALA A 912 19.65 -46.05 15.87
C ALA A 912 20.38 -44.87 15.19
N ILE A 913 21.39 -44.29 15.85
CA ILE A 913 22.28 -43.28 15.22
C ILE A 913 23.00 -43.90 14.02
N GLY A 914 23.49 -45.13 14.16
CA GLY A 914 24.13 -45.88 13.07
C GLY A 914 23.21 -46.21 11.91
N GLU A 915 21.92 -46.49 12.17
CA GLU A 915 20.89 -46.81 11.18
C GLU A 915 20.34 -45.55 10.48
N SER A 916 20.30 -44.40 11.16
CA SER A 916 19.77 -43.15 10.61
C SER A 916 20.60 -42.63 9.43
N GLU A 917 19.94 -42.21 8.34
CA GLU A 917 20.61 -41.59 7.20
C GLU A 917 21.29 -40.26 7.56
N ARG A 918 20.66 -39.49 8.46
CA ARG A 918 21.14 -38.17 8.89
C ARG A 918 21.99 -38.23 10.17
N GLY A 919 21.85 -39.29 10.96
CA GLY A 919 22.50 -39.39 12.26
C GLY A 919 21.82 -38.53 13.32
N LEU A 920 22.60 -38.12 14.33
CA LEU A 920 22.11 -37.28 15.41
C LEU A 920 21.75 -35.87 14.90
N PRO A 921 20.58 -35.31 15.24
CA PRO A 921 20.14 -34.01 14.75
C PRO A 921 21.09 -32.87 15.17
N PRO A 922 21.31 -31.83 14.34
CA PRO A 922 22.21 -30.73 14.68
C PRO A 922 21.84 -29.95 15.94
N CYS A 923 20.57 -29.96 16.36
CA CYS A 923 20.13 -29.32 17.60
C CYS A 923 20.55 -30.10 18.86
N VAL A 924 20.90 -31.39 18.76
CA VAL A 924 21.32 -32.21 19.90
C VAL A 924 22.82 -32.06 20.11
N ALA A 925 23.22 -31.14 20.99
CA ALA A 925 24.64 -30.88 21.25
C ALA A 925 25.18 -31.51 22.53
N SER A 926 24.32 -32.03 23.42
CA SER A 926 24.77 -32.65 24.68
C SER A 926 24.08 -33.99 24.92
N LEU A 927 24.85 -35.04 25.19
CA LEU A 927 24.35 -36.35 25.60
C LEU A 927 25.04 -36.74 26.90
N ILE A 928 24.30 -36.76 28.00
CA ILE A 928 24.76 -37.14 29.34
C ILE A 928 24.23 -38.54 29.64
N LEU A 929 24.96 -39.56 29.22
CA LEU A 929 24.57 -40.97 29.26
C LEU A 929 25.27 -41.74 30.39
N SER A 930 25.72 -41.03 31.42
CA SER A 930 26.45 -41.57 32.56
C SER A 930 25.69 -42.73 33.23
N ARG A 931 26.43 -43.75 33.68
CA ARG A 931 25.90 -44.97 34.31
C ARG A 931 25.02 -45.84 33.39
N GLY A 932 24.96 -45.60 32.09
CA GLY A 932 24.29 -46.48 31.13
C GLY A 932 25.11 -47.74 30.81
N ARG A 933 24.49 -48.77 30.26
CA ARG A 933 25.16 -49.98 29.77
C ARG A 933 25.36 -49.89 28.26
N LEU A 934 26.60 -49.99 27.81
CA LEU A 934 26.98 -49.95 26.40
C LEU A 934 27.76 -51.24 26.07
N SER A 935 27.54 -51.82 24.90
CA SER A 935 28.30 -52.97 24.41
C SER A 935 29.33 -52.58 23.35
N GLU A 936 30.38 -53.40 23.21
CA GLU A 936 31.35 -53.25 22.13
C GLU A 936 30.68 -53.37 20.75
N GLU A 937 29.69 -54.25 20.61
CA GLU A 937 28.97 -54.50 19.34
C GLU A 937 28.22 -53.25 18.85
N ALA A 938 27.57 -52.51 19.76
CA ALA A 938 26.88 -51.27 19.41
C ALA A 938 27.84 -50.18 18.92
N LEU A 939 29.01 -50.05 19.56
CA LEU A 939 30.07 -49.12 19.13
C LEU A 939 30.69 -49.54 17.80
N ALA A 940 30.98 -50.84 17.61
CA ALA A 940 31.50 -51.37 16.36
C ALA A 940 30.51 -51.16 15.19
N SER A 941 29.21 -51.36 15.45
CA SER A 941 28.15 -51.10 14.48
C SER A 941 28.09 -49.63 14.07
N LEU A 942 28.21 -48.71 15.05
CA LEU A 942 28.23 -47.28 14.76
C LEU A 942 29.49 -46.87 13.98
N ALA A 943 30.67 -47.37 14.36
CA ALA A 943 31.94 -47.08 13.69
C ALA A 943 31.92 -47.52 12.21
N ALA A 944 31.33 -48.68 11.92
CA ALA A 944 31.20 -49.20 10.55
C ALA A 944 30.34 -48.29 9.63
N CYS A 945 29.46 -47.46 10.21
CA CYS A 945 28.57 -46.57 9.48
C CYS A 945 29.18 -45.20 9.10
N GLY A 946 30.45 -44.92 9.42
CA GLY A 946 31.06 -43.58 9.27
C GLY A 946 31.59 -43.18 7.88
N GLY A 947 31.35 -43.94 6.81
CA GLY A 947 31.92 -43.67 5.48
C GLY A 947 31.06 -42.88 4.47
N GLY A 948 29.91 -42.33 4.87
CA GLY A 948 28.93 -41.74 3.94
C GLY A 948 29.19 -40.27 3.55
N ALA A 949 28.64 -39.84 2.40
CA ALA A 949 28.77 -38.48 1.85
C ALA A 949 28.05 -37.37 2.65
N SER A 950 27.37 -37.70 3.76
CA SER A 950 26.43 -36.83 4.49
C SER A 950 27.06 -35.95 5.59
N GLY A 951 28.37 -35.99 5.80
CA GLY A 951 28.95 -35.52 7.06
C GLY A 951 28.69 -36.53 8.18
N GLY A 952 29.58 -36.63 9.16
CA GLY A 952 29.50 -37.72 10.13
C GLY A 952 28.30 -37.61 11.07
N LYS A 953 27.72 -38.75 11.43
CA LYS A 953 26.44 -38.88 12.17
C LYS A 953 26.46 -38.30 13.59
N LEU A 954 27.61 -37.83 14.07
CA LEU A 954 27.84 -37.20 15.38
C LEU A 954 28.55 -35.83 15.26
N SER A 955 28.63 -35.25 14.06
CA SER A 955 29.49 -34.10 13.77
C SER A 955 29.15 -32.82 14.56
N HIS A 956 27.91 -32.71 15.04
CA HIS A 956 27.40 -31.53 15.77
C HIS A 956 27.42 -31.68 17.29
N LEU A 957 27.73 -32.87 17.82
CA LEU A 957 27.73 -33.13 19.25
C LEU A 957 28.88 -32.37 19.92
N LYS A 958 28.59 -31.60 20.98
CA LYS A 958 29.56 -30.80 21.74
C LYS A 958 29.96 -31.42 23.07
N TYR A 959 29.05 -32.12 23.71
CA TYR A 959 29.27 -32.72 25.02
C TYR A 959 28.78 -34.17 25.03
N LEU A 960 29.65 -35.10 25.39
CA LEU A 960 29.32 -36.51 25.55
C LEU A 960 29.83 -37.01 26.91
N ASP A 961 28.92 -37.45 27.78
CA ASP A 961 29.24 -38.08 29.05
C ASP A 961 28.87 -39.56 29.00
N LEU A 962 29.88 -40.42 29.10
CA LEU A 962 29.77 -41.86 29.21
C LEU A 962 30.48 -42.35 30.48
N SER A 963 30.50 -41.52 31.54
CA SER A 963 31.11 -41.91 32.81
C SER A 963 30.37 -43.09 33.44
N SER A 964 31.09 -43.97 34.13
CA SER A 964 30.54 -45.16 34.81
C SER A 964 29.74 -46.09 33.89
N CYS A 965 30.05 -46.16 32.60
CA CYS A 965 29.31 -46.98 31.62
C CYS A 965 29.88 -48.39 31.42
N GLY A 966 30.88 -48.78 32.23
CA GLY A 966 31.56 -50.08 32.12
C GLY A 966 32.47 -50.21 30.90
N ILE A 967 32.93 -49.08 30.33
CA ILE A 967 33.81 -49.06 29.15
C ILE A 967 35.18 -49.64 29.54
N ASP A 968 35.59 -50.72 28.88
CA ASP A 968 36.93 -51.32 28.97
C ASP A 968 37.85 -50.85 27.83
N ASP A 969 39.07 -51.36 27.77
CA ASP A 969 40.05 -50.97 26.74
C ASP A 969 39.60 -51.30 25.31
N ALA A 970 38.86 -52.39 25.12
CA ALA A 970 38.35 -52.80 23.81
C ALA A 970 37.25 -51.85 23.33
N MET A 971 36.31 -51.52 24.22
CA MET A 971 35.25 -50.55 23.95
C MET A 971 35.80 -49.13 23.76
N LEU A 972 36.83 -48.74 24.53
CA LEU A 972 37.48 -47.44 24.37
C LEU A 972 38.11 -47.31 22.97
N LYS A 973 38.80 -48.36 22.50
CA LYS A 973 39.30 -48.40 21.12
C LYS A 973 38.18 -48.22 20.10
N ARG A 974 37.05 -48.93 20.26
CA ARG A 974 35.88 -48.78 19.37
C ARG A 974 35.31 -47.37 19.40
N LEU A 975 35.27 -46.72 20.56
CA LEU A 975 34.82 -45.34 20.68
C LEU A 975 35.76 -44.38 19.92
N GLY A 976 37.07 -44.66 19.93
CA GLY A 976 38.04 -43.96 19.08
C GLY A 976 37.75 -44.14 17.59
N GLU A 977 37.43 -45.37 17.16
CA GLU A 977 37.02 -45.68 15.79
C GLU A 977 35.73 -44.93 15.41
N VAL A 978 34.74 -44.83 16.31
CA VAL A 978 33.50 -44.05 16.12
C VAL A 978 33.81 -42.57 15.89
N PHE A 979 34.64 -41.96 16.74
CA PHE A 979 34.99 -40.53 16.62
C PHE A 979 35.78 -40.23 15.35
N SER A 980 36.68 -41.14 14.97
CA SER A 980 37.43 -41.08 13.72
C SER A 980 36.51 -41.17 12.50
N ALA A 981 35.62 -42.16 12.49
CA ALA A 981 34.72 -42.42 11.37
C ALA A 981 33.68 -41.31 11.19
N HIS A 982 33.20 -40.67 12.26
CA HIS A 982 32.18 -39.61 12.17
C HIS A 982 32.71 -38.18 12.25
N ALA A 983 34.03 -37.97 12.25
CA ALA A 983 34.63 -36.63 12.25
C ALA A 983 33.93 -35.65 13.22
N CYS A 984 33.88 -36.00 14.52
CA CYS A 984 33.21 -35.25 15.59
C CYS A 984 33.89 -33.89 15.89
N ARG A 985 33.91 -32.97 14.92
CA ARG A 985 34.67 -31.71 14.95
C ARG A 985 34.18 -30.73 16.01
N GLU A 986 32.89 -30.78 16.35
CA GLU A 986 32.30 -29.88 17.34
C GLU A 986 32.44 -30.37 18.79
N LEU A 987 32.98 -31.57 19.02
CA LEU A 987 33.05 -32.17 20.35
C LEU A 987 34.04 -31.40 21.23
N GLU A 988 33.53 -30.74 22.26
CA GLU A 988 34.29 -29.89 23.18
C GLU A 988 34.67 -30.62 24.47
N ARG A 989 33.78 -31.49 24.98
CA ARG A 989 34.05 -32.28 26.19
C ARG A 989 33.60 -33.71 26.04
N VAL A 990 34.46 -34.63 26.46
CA VAL A 990 34.15 -36.06 26.59
C VAL A 990 34.44 -36.48 28.01
N ASN A 991 33.44 -36.98 28.73
CA ASN A 991 33.60 -37.49 30.09
C ASN A 991 33.53 -39.02 30.08
N LEU A 992 34.62 -39.68 30.47
CA LEU A 992 34.74 -41.13 30.58
C LEU A 992 35.09 -41.56 32.01
N GLN A 993 34.85 -40.71 33.02
CA GLN A 993 35.20 -41.01 34.41
C GLN A 993 34.66 -42.36 34.90
N ASN A 994 35.38 -42.99 35.84
CA ASN A 994 34.94 -44.22 36.54
C ASN A 994 34.58 -45.41 35.61
N ASN A 995 35.26 -45.53 34.47
CA ASN A 995 35.22 -46.68 33.57
C ASN A 995 36.39 -47.66 33.83
N HIS A 996 36.38 -48.87 33.26
CA HIS A 996 37.35 -49.94 33.52
C HIS A 996 38.51 -49.97 32.52
N THR A 997 39.07 -48.80 32.21
CA THR A 997 40.19 -48.72 31.26
C THR A 997 41.54 -48.92 31.95
N THR A 998 42.60 -49.16 31.20
CA THR A 998 43.98 -49.18 31.68
C THR A 998 44.82 -48.11 30.98
N ALA A 999 46.00 -47.80 31.55
CA ALA A 999 46.96 -46.91 30.90
C ALA A 999 47.38 -47.42 29.50
N ALA A 1000 47.35 -48.73 29.26
CA ALA A 1000 47.63 -49.32 27.95
C ALA A 1000 46.51 -49.08 26.93
N GLY A 1001 45.24 -49.09 27.36
CA GLY A 1001 44.09 -48.78 26.50
C GLY A 1001 43.98 -47.29 26.14
N VAL A 1002 44.35 -46.40 27.06
CA VAL A 1002 44.39 -44.94 26.83
C VAL A 1002 45.65 -44.49 26.08
N SER A 1003 46.73 -45.27 26.13
CA SER A 1003 48.02 -44.99 25.50
C SER A 1003 47.90 -44.48 24.07
N VAL A 1004 48.91 -43.67 23.67
CA VAL A 1004 49.10 -43.12 22.33
C VAL A 1004 48.88 -44.16 21.23
N SER A 1005 49.16 -45.44 21.48
CA SER A 1005 49.04 -46.53 20.49
C SER A 1005 47.62 -47.09 20.22
N VAL A 1006 46.57 -46.66 20.94
CA VAL A 1006 45.23 -47.31 20.83
C VAL A 1006 44.05 -46.35 20.67
N PHE A 1007 43.80 -45.42 21.61
CA PHE A 1007 42.67 -44.49 21.50
C PHE A 1007 43.10 -43.13 20.90
N LEU A 1008 44.19 -42.56 21.42
CA LEU A 1008 44.68 -41.25 20.99
C LEU A 1008 45.28 -41.27 19.57
N GLU A 1009 45.97 -42.33 19.14
CA GLU A 1009 46.40 -42.47 17.72
C GLU A 1009 45.21 -42.58 16.77
N VAL A 1010 44.19 -43.38 17.11
CA VAL A 1010 43.03 -43.59 16.22
C VAL A 1010 42.31 -42.27 15.96
N ILE A 1011 42.26 -41.40 16.98
CA ILE A 1011 41.74 -40.04 16.85
C ILE A 1011 42.72 -39.14 16.07
N ALA A 1012 44.03 -39.20 16.34
CA ALA A 1012 45.05 -38.33 15.75
C ALA A 1012 45.38 -38.65 14.27
N GLN A 1013 45.30 -39.91 13.85
CA GLN A 1013 45.53 -40.36 12.47
C GLN A 1013 44.35 -40.01 11.54
N SER A 1014 43.18 -39.70 12.11
CA SER A 1014 42.03 -39.21 11.36
C SER A 1014 42.24 -37.73 11.02
N GLY A 1015 42.47 -37.40 9.74
CA GLY A 1015 42.79 -36.05 9.26
C GLY A 1015 41.71 -34.96 9.47
N GLY A 1016 40.72 -35.21 10.33
CA GLY A 1016 39.69 -34.26 10.76
C GLY A 1016 39.25 -34.42 12.22
N GLY A 1017 40.05 -35.08 13.08
CA GLY A 1017 39.70 -35.43 14.46
C GLY A 1017 39.45 -34.23 15.39
N MET A 1018 38.45 -34.38 16.28
CA MET A 1018 37.97 -33.51 17.39
C MET A 1018 38.72 -32.18 17.63
N SER A 1019 38.72 -31.28 16.64
CA SER A 1019 39.56 -30.06 16.67
C SER A 1019 39.17 -29.05 17.75
N LYS A 1020 37.96 -29.17 18.30
CA LYS A 1020 37.44 -28.32 19.38
C LYS A 1020 37.49 -28.96 20.76
N LEU A 1021 38.10 -30.14 20.92
CA LEU A 1021 38.15 -30.84 22.21
C LEU A 1021 38.97 -30.02 23.22
N LYS A 1022 38.31 -29.56 24.27
CA LYS A 1022 38.89 -28.77 25.37
C LYS A 1022 39.14 -29.63 26.61
N SER A 1023 38.36 -30.69 26.79
CA SER A 1023 38.40 -31.52 28.00
C SER A 1023 38.09 -32.98 27.66
N LEU A 1024 39.00 -33.87 28.06
CA LEU A 1024 38.80 -35.31 28.09
C LEU A 1024 38.98 -35.75 29.54
N ASP A 1025 37.91 -36.18 30.19
CA ASP A 1025 37.95 -36.55 31.61
C ASP A 1025 38.06 -38.07 31.77
N LEU A 1026 39.18 -38.50 32.35
CA LEU A 1026 39.54 -39.90 32.59
C LEU A 1026 39.70 -40.18 34.09
N GLN A 1027 39.18 -39.31 34.97
CA GLN A 1027 39.35 -39.49 36.41
C GLN A 1027 38.67 -40.80 36.88
N GLY A 1028 39.38 -41.58 37.69
CA GLY A 1028 38.86 -42.85 38.22
C GLY A 1028 38.89 -44.02 37.22
N THR A 1029 39.49 -43.85 36.04
CA THR A 1029 39.58 -44.92 35.03
C THR A 1029 40.83 -45.79 35.13
N GLY A 1030 41.50 -45.83 36.29
CA GLY A 1030 42.72 -46.63 36.50
C GLY A 1030 43.98 -46.09 35.80
N VAL A 1031 43.90 -44.91 35.18
CA VAL A 1031 44.98 -44.26 34.43
C VAL A 1031 45.59 -43.15 35.28
N GLU A 1032 46.84 -43.31 35.70
CA GLU A 1032 47.63 -42.19 36.24
C GLU A 1032 48.24 -41.43 35.07
N LEU A 1033 47.78 -40.20 34.82
CA LEU A 1033 48.35 -39.31 33.81
C LEU A 1033 49.69 -38.77 34.34
N THR A 1034 50.81 -39.19 33.74
CA THR A 1034 52.12 -38.53 33.87
C THR A 1034 52.34 -37.52 32.77
#